data_AF-A0A1L8Q2M1-F1
#
_entry.id   AF-A0A1L8Q2M1-F1
#
_cell.length_a   1.000
_cell.length_b   1.000
_cell.length_c   1.000
_cell.angle_alpha   90.00
_cell.angle_beta   90.00
_cell.angle_gamma   90.00
#
_symmetry.space_group_name_H-M   'P 1'
#
loop_
_entity.id
_entity.type
_entity.pdbx_description
1 polymer ?
#
loop_
_entity_poly.entity_id
_entity_poly.type
_entity_poly.pdbx_seq_one_letter_code
_entity_poly.pdbx_strand_id
1 'polypeptide(L)'
;MKFNPNQRYTRWSIRRLSVGVASVVVASGFFVLVGQPSSARADVVNPTPAQVVPDAASVSEKSDLPAEVLKKAVDVALPSEQSIPTPKASVDTTSSSEKADATAKEPAVAPKEEVQAQPDSKKQTEDAVKPVESPASTVSGQDREASEAQPATTPAEVQKGVADNTKDTVDVPASYLDKANFPGPFTAGVNQVIPYEFFAGDGMLTRLILKASDKAPWSDNGTAKNPALPPVEKLGKGLYFYEVDLAGTQGKSDKELLDLLKQNGTQSYKATIKVYGAKDGKPDLTNLVATKDLDVNLNGLTTPAEVQKGVADNTKDTVDVPASYLDKANFPGPFTAGVNQVIPYEAFGGDGMLTRLILKASDKAPWSDNGTAKNPALPPVEKLGKGLYFYEVDLAGTQGKSDKELLDFLKQNGTQSYKATIKVYGAKDGKPDLTNLVATKDLTVNLNGLTTPAEVQKGVADNTKDTVDVPASYLDKANFPGPFTAGVNQVIPYEAFGGDGMLTRLILKASDKAPWSDNGTAKNPALPPVEKLGKGLYFYEVDLAGTQGKSDKELLDLLKQNGTQSYKATIKVYGAKDGKPDLTNLVATKNLDVNLNGLTTPAEVQKGVADNTKDTVDVPATYLDKANFPGPFTAGVNQVIPYEFFAGDGMLTRLILKASDKAPWSDNGSAKNPALPPVEKLGKGLYFYEVDLAGTQGKSDKELLDLLKQNGTQSYKATIKVYGTKDGKPDLTNLVATKDLTVNLNGLTTPNQVKESVVNNVKDMIDVPASYLDKAKVPGPFLAGVNQVIPYEAFGGDGMLTRLLLKASDKAPWSDNGMAKNPALLPLEGLAKGQYFYEVDLNGNTVGKDGQALLEQLRANGTHTYLATVKVYGSKDGKPDLTNLIATRQVTIQLRGKEMATIPSQQGQMNTKPSETASTGTTEGMMGTNHHMSDMKVDQPASSPMANMMKKDDKAMLPNTGEAKTATAGLGIFGLALAGLVGLLGLTTKRED
;
A
#
# COMPACT_ATOMS: atom_id res chain seq x y z
N MET A 1 27.84 -29.85 -16.39
CA MET A 1 29.05 -30.11 -15.56
C MET A 1 28.61 -30.51 -14.15
N LYS A 2 29.39 -31.31 -13.40
CA LYS A 2 29.08 -31.62 -11.99
C LYS A 2 29.71 -30.57 -11.06
N PHE A 3 29.00 -30.16 -10.02
CA PHE A 3 29.53 -29.29 -8.95
C PHE A 3 29.85 -30.10 -7.70
N ASN A 4 30.90 -29.71 -6.96
CA ASN A 4 31.37 -30.38 -5.75
C ASN A 4 31.23 -29.45 -4.53
N PRO A 5 30.36 -29.75 -3.54
CA PRO A 5 30.04 -28.81 -2.47
C PRO A 5 30.94 -28.96 -1.24
N ASN A 6 32.19 -28.47 -1.29
CA ASN A 6 33.05 -28.45 -0.09
C ASN A 6 34.23 -27.43 -0.11
N GLN A 7 33.93 -26.12 -0.17
CA GLN A 7 34.88 -25.07 0.23
C GLN A 7 34.19 -23.96 1.02
N ARG A 8 34.80 -23.52 2.13
CA ARG A 8 34.41 -22.34 2.91
C ARG A 8 35.36 -21.19 2.55
N TYR A 9 34.83 -19.98 2.36
CA TYR A 9 35.64 -18.77 2.15
C TYR A 9 35.24 -17.63 3.11
N THR A 10 36.24 -16.81 3.45
CA THR A 10 36.19 -15.84 4.55
C THR A 10 35.76 -14.44 4.08
N ARG A 11 35.09 -13.69 4.97
CA ARG A 11 34.69 -12.28 4.76
C ARG A 11 35.84 -11.41 4.26
N TRP A 12 35.53 -10.48 3.35
CA TRP A 12 36.34 -9.31 3.03
C TRP A 12 35.53 -8.02 3.22
N SER A 13 36.22 -6.91 3.50
CA SER A 13 35.65 -5.59 3.77
C SER A 13 35.81 -4.65 2.57
N ILE A 14 34.81 -3.79 2.35
CA ILE A 14 34.85 -2.75 1.30
C ILE A 14 35.43 -1.46 1.90
N ARG A 15 36.36 -0.84 1.17
CA ARG A 15 37.05 0.39 1.56
C ARG A 15 36.25 1.61 1.12
N ARG A 16 36.25 2.68 1.91
CA ARG A 16 35.90 4.02 1.40
C ARG A 16 37.12 4.62 0.71
N LEU A 17 36.90 5.29 -0.42
CA LEU A 17 37.88 6.15 -1.07
C LEU A 17 37.44 7.61 -0.92
N SER A 18 38.39 8.50 -0.68
CA SER A 18 38.17 9.95 -0.57
C SER A 18 38.80 10.65 -1.76
N VAL A 19 38.08 11.60 -2.35
CA VAL A 19 38.63 12.66 -3.20
C VAL A 19 38.04 13.97 -2.69
N GLY A 20 38.82 15.04 -2.63
CA GLY A 20 38.48 16.23 -1.86
C GLY A 20 38.54 17.56 -2.62
N VAL A 21 37.65 18.45 -2.19
CA VAL A 21 37.80 19.92 -2.11
C VAL A 21 38.15 20.69 -3.38
N ALA A 22 37.16 21.47 -3.84
CA ALA A 22 37.36 22.87 -4.22
C ALA A 22 36.18 23.69 -3.66
N SER A 23 36.46 24.78 -2.96
CA SER A 23 35.45 25.60 -2.26
C SER A 23 35.33 26.99 -2.88
N VAL A 24 34.12 27.56 -2.84
CA VAL A 24 33.90 29.02 -2.90
C VAL A 24 33.10 29.39 -1.65
N VAL A 25 33.52 30.46 -0.96
CA VAL A 25 32.94 30.88 0.33
C VAL A 25 32.62 32.36 0.28
N VAL A 26 31.34 32.69 0.50
CA VAL A 26 30.85 33.98 0.99
C VAL A 26 29.58 33.69 1.80
N ALA A 27 29.26 34.34 2.93
CA ALA A 27 29.99 34.68 4.16
C ALA A 27 28.96 35.41 5.07
N SER A 28 29.21 35.45 6.40
CA SER A 28 28.36 36.05 7.46
C SER A 28 26.90 35.53 7.59
N GLY A 29 26.43 35.01 8.73
CA GLY A 29 27.14 34.44 9.88
C GLY A 29 27.36 35.36 11.09
N PHE A 30 26.86 34.93 12.26
CA PHE A 30 27.53 35.10 13.56
C PHE A 30 27.11 33.98 14.54
N PHE A 31 27.97 33.64 15.52
CA PHE A 31 27.85 32.49 16.44
C PHE A 31 28.12 32.90 17.90
N VAL A 32 27.59 32.12 18.85
CA VAL A 32 28.13 31.97 20.22
C VAL A 32 27.95 30.50 20.68
N LEU A 33 28.92 29.92 21.38
CA LEU A 33 28.88 28.56 22.01
C LEU A 33 28.34 28.68 23.47
N VAL A 34 27.99 27.68 24.29
CA VAL A 34 28.47 26.32 24.67
C VAL A 34 27.27 25.60 25.33
N GLY A 35 27.10 24.26 25.46
CA GLY A 35 27.89 23.07 25.10
C GLY A 35 27.72 21.94 26.15
N GLN A 36 28.26 20.74 25.89
CA GLN A 36 28.18 19.49 26.69
C GLN A 36 26.80 18.89 27.03
N PRO A 37 26.60 17.60 26.70
CA PRO A 37 25.78 16.67 27.49
C PRO A 37 26.65 15.70 28.29
N SER A 38 26.33 15.46 29.56
CA SER A 38 27.03 14.50 30.45
C SER A 38 26.28 13.16 30.55
N SER A 39 27.03 12.06 30.73
CA SER A 39 26.51 10.69 30.62
C SER A 39 26.64 9.87 31.92
N ALA A 40 25.53 9.28 32.40
CA ALA A 40 25.49 8.10 33.27
C ALA A 40 24.04 7.58 33.43
N ARG A 41 23.76 6.35 33.89
CA ARG A 41 24.34 5.01 33.63
C ARG A 41 23.38 3.98 34.26
N ALA A 42 23.10 2.87 33.57
CA ALA A 42 22.53 1.65 34.16
C ALA A 42 23.08 0.43 33.40
N ASP A 43 23.32 -0.69 34.08
CA ASP A 43 24.21 -1.75 33.59
C ASP A 43 23.53 -2.93 32.89
N VAL A 44 24.36 -3.73 32.23
CA VAL A 44 24.01 -4.90 31.41
C VAL A 44 23.82 -6.17 32.25
N VAL A 45 22.86 -7.02 31.87
CA VAL A 45 22.92 -8.47 32.13
C VAL A 45 22.72 -9.20 30.79
N ASN A 46 23.48 -10.29 30.59
CA ASN A 46 23.74 -10.92 29.28
C ASN A 46 23.14 -12.34 29.15
N PRO A 47 22.54 -12.72 28.00
CA PRO A 47 22.11 -14.10 27.73
C PRO A 47 22.91 -14.77 26.58
N THR A 48 23.65 -15.85 26.85
CA THR A 48 24.26 -16.77 25.85
C THR A 48 24.73 -18.08 26.54
N PRO A 49 24.99 -19.22 25.85
CA PRO A 49 23.97 -20.28 25.80
C PRO A 49 24.48 -21.72 26.03
N ALA A 50 23.54 -22.66 26.22
CA ALA A 50 23.63 -24.09 25.86
C ALA A 50 22.25 -24.76 26.05
N GLN A 51 21.90 -25.95 25.54
CA GLN A 51 22.18 -26.71 24.29
C GLN A 51 21.46 -28.07 24.45
N VAL A 52 20.87 -28.66 23.38
CA VAL A 52 20.72 -30.12 23.07
C VAL A 52 19.52 -30.37 22.12
N VAL A 53 19.74 -31.28 21.16
CA VAL A 53 18.90 -31.80 20.05
C VAL A 53 19.54 -33.16 19.65
N PRO A 54 18.86 -34.20 19.07
CA PRO A 54 17.49 -34.35 18.55
C PRO A 54 16.69 -35.39 19.40
N ASP A 55 15.84 -36.37 18.98
CA ASP A 55 15.45 -36.91 17.66
C ASP A 55 14.16 -37.79 17.67
N ALA A 56 13.73 -38.20 16.46
CA ALA A 56 13.04 -39.45 16.09
C ALA A 56 11.65 -39.85 16.67
N ALA A 57 10.62 -39.32 16.00
CA ALA A 57 9.36 -39.94 15.54
C ALA A 57 8.86 -41.33 16.05
N SER A 58 7.55 -41.40 16.33
CA SER A 58 6.66 -42.52 15.93
C SER A 58 5.21 -42.03 15.70
N VAL A 59 4.38 -42.79 14.97
CA VAL A 59 3.02 -42.39 14.52
C VAL A 59 2.07 -43.60 14.58
N SER A 60 0.83 -43.41 15.09
CA SER A 60 -0.37 -44.28 14.99
C SER A 60 -1.44 -43.82 16.02
N GLU A 61 -2.77 -43.86 15.85
CA GLU A 61 -3.67 -44.38 14.79
C GLU A 61 -4.89 -43.43 14.51
N LYS A 62 -5.79 -43.89 13.62
CA LYS A 62 -7.08 -43.31 13.18
C LYS A 62 -8.14 -43.12 14.28
N SER A 63 -9.19 -42.36 13.93
CA SER A 63 -10.59 -42.71 14.26
C SER A 63 -11.55 -42.18 13.17
N ASP A 64 -12.50 -43.01 12.74
CA ASP A 64 -13.50 -42.71 11.68
C ASP A 64 -14.93 -42.51 12.28
N LEU A 65 -15.84 -41.89 11.51
CA LEU A 65 -17.28 -41.62 11.81
C LEU A 65 -18.18 -42.86 11.49
N PRO A 66 -19.54 -42.91 11.67
CA PRO A 66 -20.57 -41.89 11.99
C PRO A 66 -21.49 -42.32 13.20
N ALA A 67 -22.82 -42.10 13.37
CA ALA A 67 -23.91 -41.53 12.55
C ALA A 67 -25.18 -41.05 13.33
N GLU A 68 -25.87 -40.08 12.70
CA GLU A 68 -27.33 -39.82 12.57
C GLU A 68 -28.41 -40.64 13.35
N VAL A 69 -29.27 -39.94 14.14
CA VAL A 69 -30.75 -40.16 14.21
C VAL A 69 -31.51 -38.86 14.59
N LEU A 70 -32.42 -38.35 13.73
CA LEU A 70 -33.44 -37.34 14.10
C LEU A 70 -34.69 -37.41 13.17
N LYS A 71 -35.85 -37.95 13.64
CA LYS A 71 -37.14 -37.91 12.90
C LYS A 71 -38.41 -37.98 13.79
N LYS A 72 -39.34 -37.01 13.61
CA LYS A 72 -40.80 -37.01 13.96
C LYS A 72 -41.19 -37.16 15.46
N ALA A 73 -42.38 -36.78 15.95
CA ALA A 73 -43.65 -36.27 15.37
C ALA A 73 -44.34 -35.26 16.37
N VAL A 74 -44.99 -34.15 15.97
CA VAL A 74 -46.43 -33.94 15.62
C VAL A 74 -47.38 -33.50 16.77
N ASP A 75 -47.79 -32.21 16.69
CA ASP A 75 -49.09 -31.54 17.03
C ASP A 75 -49.73 -31.41 18.43
N VAL A 76 -50.73 -30.48 18.47
CA VAL A 76 -51.74 -30.14 19.53
C VAL A 76 -51.25 -29.15 20.62
N ALA A 77 -51.83 -27.96 20.87
CA ALA A 77 -53.04 -27.27 20.34
C ALA A 77 -52.96 -25.71 20.31
N LEU A 78 -53.93 -25.08 19.63
CA LEU A 78 -54.36 -23.65 19.64
C LEU A 78 -55.73 -23.54 20.39
N PRO A 79 -56.30 -22.36 20.81
CA PRO A 79 -56.42 -21.03 20.14
C PRO A 79 -55.79 -19.83 20.93
N SER A 80 -55.54 -18.63 20.38
CA SER A 80 -56.44 -17.51 19.92
C SER A 80 -57.16 -16.77 21.07
N GLU A 81 -57.44 -15.45 21.07
CA GLU A 81 -57.64 -14.45 19.99
C GLU A 81 -57.01 -13.03 20.24
N GLN A 82 -57.29 -12.10 19.32
CA GLN A 82 -56.74 -10.75 19.10
C GLN A 82 -57.48 -9.63 19.88
N SER A 83 -56.88 -8.42 19.98
CA SER A 83 -57.46 -7.16 19.43
C SER A 83 -56.67 -5.88 19.83
N ILE A 84 -56.94 -4.77 19.13
CA ILE A 84 -56.30 -3.42 19.18
C ILE A 84 -57.46 -2.40 19.04
N PRO A 85 -57.60 -1.33 19.87
CA PRO A 85 -57.08 0.01 19.46
C PRO A 85 -56.79 1.08 20.56
N THR A 86 -56.13 2.16 20.11
CA THR A 86 -56.03 3.55 20.67
C THR A 86 -57.36 4.34 20.51
N PRO A 87 -57.57 5.64 20.91
CA PRO A 87 -56.60 6.74 21.22
C PRO A 87 -56.99 7.76 22.36
N LYS A 88 -56.24 8.89 22.44
CA LYS A 88 -56.52 10.21 23.11
C LYS A 88 -56.41 10.26 24.65
N ALA A 89 -55.60 11.16 25.24
CA ALA A 89 -55.83 12.59 25.57
C ALA A 89 -56.82 12.78 26.76
N SER A 90 -56.62 13.66 27.76
CA SER A 90 -55.99 15.00 27.73
C SER A 90 -55.54 15.50 29.14
N VAL A 91 -54.57 16.45 29.17
CA VAL A 91 -54.63 17.79 29.84
C VAL A 91 -54.72 17.95 31.39
N ASP A 92 -53.65 18.54 31.95
CA ASP A 92 -53.53 19.58 33.01
C ASP A 92 -53.67 19.39 34.54
N THR A 93 -53.18 20.44 35.22
CA THR A 93 -53.50 20.96 36.58
C THR A 93 -52.99 20.27 37.86
N THR A 94 -51.81 20.75 38.31
CA THR A 94 -51.55 21.51 39.58
C THR A 94 -52.22 21.16 40.92
N SER A 95 -51.48 21.47 42.00
CA SER A 95 -51.89 21.67 43.41
C SER A 95 -52.47 20.43 44.13
N SER A 96 -51.83 19.84 45.15
CA SER A 96 -51.13 20.37 46.35
C SER A 96 -52.07 20.82 47.49
N SER A 97 -52.33 19.87 48.39
CA SER A 97 -52.64 19.98 49.83
C SER A 97 -52.39 18.56 50.38
N GLU A 98 -51.99 18.31 51.62
CA GLU A 98 -52.47 18.87 52.88
C GLU A 98 -51.38 18.82 53.97
N LYS A 99 -51.56 19.55 55.09
CA LYS A 99 -50.64 19.55 56.24
C LYS A 99 -51.42 19.34 57.55
N ALA A 100 -51.04 18.32 58.32
CA ALA A 100 -51.36 18.13 59.73
C ALA A 100 -50.12 17.58 60.47
N ASP A 101 -50.10 17.66 61.81
CA ASP A 101 -48.86 17.69 62.63
C ASP A 101 -49.06 17.04 64.02
N ALA A 102 -47.97 16.88 64.80
CA ALA A 102 -47.85 16.54 66.24
C ALA A 102 -48.07 15.07 66.71
N THR A 103 -47.46 14.54 67.80
CA THR A 103 -46.25 14.92 68.61
C THR A 103 -45.83 13.82 69.62
N ALA A 104 -44.52 13.49 69.71
CA ALA A 104 -43.77 12.85 70.84
C ALA A 104 -44.15 11.41 71.31
N LYS A 105 -43.37 10.63 72.10
CA LYS A 105 -42.19 10.87 73.00
C LYS A 105 -41.09 9.76 72.95
N GLU A 106 -39.93 10.08 73.55
CA GLU A 106 -38.74 9.31 73.98
C GLU A 106 -38.96 8.07 74.92
N PRO A 107 -37.96 7.24 75.36
CA PRO A 107 -36.48 7.49 75.49
C PRO A 107 -35.46 6.33 75.22
N ALA A 108 -34.14 6.60 75.45
CA ALA A 108 -33.11 5.75 76.12
C ALA A 108 -31.91 5.03 75.37
N VAL A 109 -30.75 5.72 75.33
CA VAL A 109 -29.37 5.33 75.80
C VAL A 109 -28.70 3.94 75.52
N ALA A 110 -27.60 3.96 74.70
CA ALA A 110 -26.23 3.32 74.79
C ALA A 110 -26.01 1.80 75.15
N PRO A 111 -24.79 1.16 75.00
CA PRO A 111 -23.43 1.66 74.68
C PRO A 111 -22.48 0.81 73.74
N LYS A 112 -21.27 1.36 73.49
CA LYS A 112 -19.90 0.84 73.14
C LYS A 112 -19.54 -0.63 72.78
N GLU A 113 -18.61 -0.75 71.80
CA GLU A 113 -17.40 -1.67 71.67
C GLU A 113 -17.61 -3.22 71.70
N GLU A 114 -16.72 -4.17 71.31
CA GLU A 114 -15.30 -4.38 70.86
C GLU A 114 -15.27 -5.66 69.94
N VAL A 115 -14.27 -6.18 69.18
CA VAL A 115 -12.94 -5.79 68.58
C VAL A 115 -12.45 -6.96 67.63
N GLN A 116 -11.14 -7.07 67.26
CA GLN A 116 -10.43 -8.18 66.53
C GLN A 116 -10.73 -8.41 65.00
N ALA A 117 -9.80 -8.86 64.12
CA ALA A 117 -8.31 -8.94 64.15
C ALA A 117 -7.68 -9.22 62.74
N GLN A 118 -6.53 -8.57 62.45
CA GLN A 118 -5.19 -9.06 61.94
C GLN A 118 -5.01 -10.30 61.00
N PRO A 119 -3.81 -10.62 60.41
CA PRO A 119 -2.43 -10.13 60.72
C PRO A 119 -1.44 -9.81 59.54
N ASP A 120 -0.42 -8.97 59.84
CA ASP A 120 1.05 -9.02 59.51
C ASP A 120 1.66 -9.30 58.10
N SER A 121 2.90 -8.86 57.72
CA SER A 121 3.98 -8.14 58.48
C SER A 121 5.05 -7.41 57.61
N LYS A 122 5.97 -6.70 58.31
CA LYS A 122 7.28 -6.08 57.95
C LYS A 122 7.24 -4.77 57.13
N LYS A 123 7.64 -3.61 57.68
CA LYS A 123 8.97 -3.08 58.12
C LYS A 123 9.85 -2.60 56.94
N GLN A 124 10.56 -1.46 56.97
CA GLN A 124 10.88 -0.44 58.02
C GLN A 124 11.30 0.88 57.28
N THR A 125 11.58 2.10 57.81
CA THR A 125 11.90 2.69 59.15
C THR A 125 11.53 4.20 59.17
N GLU A 126 12.01 4.93 60.19
CA GLU A 126 12.04 6.39 60.42
C GLU A 126 10.82 7.06 61.08
N ASP A 127 11.12 8.14 61.82
CA ASP A 127 10.52 8.42 63.12
C ASP A 127 9.46 9.52 63.14
N ALA A 128 8.53 9.38 64.07
CA ALA A 128 7.47 10.36 64.32
C ALA A 128 7.82 11.30 65.47
N VAL A 129 7.62 12.61 65.27
CA VAL A 129 7.53 13.59 66.35
C VAL A 129 6.14 14.23 66.32
N LYS A 130 5.44 14.18 67.46
CA LYS A 130 4.19 14.90 67.73
C LYS A 130 4.24 15.46 69.17
N PRO A 131 3.24 16.27 69.54
CA PRO A 131 3.39 17.69 69.85
C PRO A 131 3.91 17.96 71.27
N VAL A 132 4.27 19.22 71.54
CA VAL A 132 4.55 19.72 72.89
C VAL A 132 3.76 21.02 73.11
N GLU A 133 2.76 20.95 74.00
CA GLU A 133 2.18 22.13 74.65
C GLU A 133 3.15 22.67 75.72
N SER A 134 2.97 23.92 76.15
CA SER A 134 3.89 24.60 77.05
C SER A 134 4.03 23.95 78.44
N PRO A 135 5.24 23.60 78.89
CA PRO A 135 5.51 23.38 80.30
C PRO A 135 5.90 24.70 80.99
N ALA A 136 5.28 25.00 82.13
CA ALA A 136 5.91 25.87 83.13
C ALA A 136 6.96 25.05 83.91
N SER A 137 8.10 25.65 84.26
CA SER A 137 9.13 24.97 85.06
C SER A 137 9.86 25.93 85.99
N THR A 138 9.55 25.82 87.27
CA THR A 138 10.36 26.36 88.38
C THR A 138 11.49 25.40 88.72
N VAL A 139 12.73 25.87 88.80
CA VAL A 139 13.81 25.28 89.62
C VAL A 139 14.68 26.41 90.19
N SER A 140 15.28 26.17 91.36
CA SER A 140 16.19 27.07 92.07
C SER A 140 17.45 27.44 91.26
N GLY A 141 17.90 28.69 91.39
CA GLY A 141 19.15 29.15 90.76
C GLY A 141 20.39 28.97 91.64
N GLN A 142 21.54 29.25 91.03
CA GLN A 142 22.78 29.58 91.74
C GLN A 142 23.53 30.67 90.96
N ASP A 143 24.48 31.32 91.64
CA ASP A 143 25.54 32.19 91.12
C ASP A 143 25.12 33.43 90.31
N ARG A 144 25.08 34.52 91.08
CA ARG A 144 24.88 35.91 90.67
C ARG A 144 26.15 36.48 90.02
N GLU A 145 26.56 35.96 88.87
CA GLU A 145 27.55 36.67 88.05
C GLU A 145 26.96 38.00 87.57
N ALA A 146 27.72 39.08 87.73
CA ALA A 146 27.29 40.41 87.37
C ALA A 146 27.41 40.59 85.85
N SER A 147 26.29 40.51 85.14
CA SER A 147 26.22 41.05 83.78
C SER A 147 26.69 42.51 83.82
N GLU A 148 27.69 42.81 83.01
CA GLU A 148 28.13 44.19 82.78
C GLU A 148 26.94 45.05 82.32
N ALA A 149 27.01 46.36 82.59
CA ALA A 149 25.94 47.28 82.28
C ALA A 149 25.80 47.48 80.76
N GLN A 150 25.01 46.61 80.12
CA GLN A 150 24.62 46.78 78.72
C GLN A 150 23.94 48.15 78.58
N PRO A 151 24.40 49.03 77.66
CA PRO A 151 23.94 50.41 77.60
C PRO A 151 22.44 50.46 77.26
N ALA A 152 21.65 51.01 78.20
CA ALA A 152 20.21 51.17 78.02
C ALA A 152 19.95 52.29 77.00
N THR A 153 19.29 51.93 75.91
CA THR A 153 18.98 52.81 74.78
C THR A 153 18.09 53.95 75.23
N THR A 154 18.53 55.20 75.03
CA THR A 154 17.85 56.38 75.57
C THR A 154 16.66 56.84 74.71
N PRO A 155 15.69 57.57 75.28
CA PRO A 155 14.56 58.12 74.50
C PRO A 155 14.99 58.99 73.32
N ALA A 156 16.10 59.73 73.44
CA ALA A 156 16.65 60.56 72.36
C ALA A 156 17.25 59.73 71.22
N GLU A 157 17.90 58.60 71.52
CA GLU A 157 18.38 57.65 70.50
C GLU A 157 17.21 56.94 69.79
N VAL A 158 16.12 56.66 70.51
CA VAL A 158 14.88 56.14 69.92
C VAL A 158 14.23 57.17 68.99
N GLN A 159 14.07 58.43 69.43
CA GLN A 159 13.57 59.53 68.58
C GLN A 159 14.41 59.69 67.32
N LYS A 160 15.74 59.75 67.46
CA LYS A 160 16.66 59.87 66.33
C LYS A 160 16.58 58.67 65.40
N GLY A 161 16.56 57.44 65.92
CA GLY A 161 16.44 56.23 65.12
C GLY A 161 15.13 56.16 64.32
N VAL A 162 14.00 56.56 64.91
CA VAL A 162 12.71 56.66 64.19
C VAL A 162 12.78 57.73 63.10
N ALA A 163 13.40 58.89 63.34
CA ALA A 163 13.54 59.94 62.33
C ALA A 163 14.47 59.52 61.17
N ASP A 164 15.69 59.11 61.50
CA ASP A 164 16.80 58.91 60.55
C ASP A 164 16.68 57.60 59.77
N ASN A 165 16.27 56.50 60.40
CA ASN A 165 16.37 55.14 59.82
C ASN A 165 15.09 54.65 59.12
N THR A 166 13.99 55.39 59.22
CA THR A 166 12.73 55.10 58.52
C THR A 166 12.59 55.90 57.22
N LYS A 167 11.85 55.35 56.25
CA LYS A 167 11.45 56.01 55.00
C LYS A 167 10.24 56.93 55.24
N ASP A 168 10.09 57.91 54.37
CA ASP A 168 8.97 58.88 54.41
C ASP A 168 7.83 58.46 53.45
N THR A 169 8.11 57.51 52.54
CA THR A 169 7.13 56.83 51.70
C THR A 169 7.55 55.36 51.50
N VAL A 170 6.58 54.45 51.44
CA VAL A 170 6.77 53.00 51.29
C VAL A 170 5.85 52.47 50.19
N ASP A 171 6.43 52.04 49.07
CA ASP A 171 5.70 51.34 48.01
C ASP A 171 5.69 49.83 48.28
N VAL A 172 4.50 49.27 48.49
CA VAL A 172 4.30 47.84 48.76
C VAL A 172 3.83 47.14 47.48
N PRO A 173 4.52 46.08 46.99
CA PRO A 173 4.10 45.35 45.80
C PRO A 173 2.86 44.45 46.02
N ALA A 174 1.99 44.34 45.01
CA ALA A 174 0.83 43.45 45.02
C ALA A 174 1.18 41.98 45.29
N SER A 175 2.37 41.55 44.85
CA SER A 175 2.88 40.19 45.08
C SER A 175 3.22 39.88 46.55
N TYR A 176 3.32 40.89 47.42
CA TYR A 176 3.51 40.69 48.85
C TYR A 176 2.14 40.51 49.53
N LEU A 177 1.14 41.29 49.09
CA LEU A 177 -0.25 41.19 49.56
C LEU A 177 -0.96 39.90 49.07
N ASP A 178 -0.64 39.42 47.86
CA ASP A 178 -1.07 38.09 47.36
C ASP A 178 -0.66 36.98 48.35
N LYS A 179 0.64 36.93 48.68
CA LYS A 179 1.28 35.88 49.47
C LYS A 179 1.07 35.99 50.98
N ALA A 180 0.71 37.18 51.47
CA ALA A 180 0.41 37.41 52.87
C ALA A 180 -0.78 36.53 53.32
N ASN A 181 -0.55 35.70 54.33
CA ASN A 181 -1.54 34.77 54.88
C ASN A 181 -1.76 35.03 56.38
N PHE A 182 -2.87 34.50 56.93
CA PHE A 182 -3.13 34.49 58.36
C PHE A 182 -3.29 33.04 58.87
N PRO A 183 -2.67 32.65 60.00
CA PRO A 183 -1.72 33.43 60.80
C PRO A 183 -0.41 33.67 60.04
N GLY A 184 0.10 34.89 60.13
CA GLY A 184 1.31 35.33 59.43
C GLY A 184 1.63 36.80 59.75
N PRO A 185 2.87 37.26 59.52
CA PRO A 185 3.38 38.48 60.13
C PRO A 185 3.08 39.77 59.36
N PHE A 186 2.45 39.71 58.18
CA PHE A 186 2.31 40.87 57.28
C PHE A 186 1.66 42.09 57.96
N THR A 187 0.66 41.87 58.81
CA THR A 187 -0.06 42.90 59.58
C THR A 187 0.47 43.13 61.00
N ALA A 188 1.52 42.43 61.43
CA ALA A 188 1.99 42.49 62.82
C ALA A 188 2.55 43.86 63.20
N GLY A 189 2.13 44.40 64.34
CA GLY A 189 2.49 45.74 64.80
C GLY A 189 1.79 46.88 64.04
N VAL A 190 0.81 46.57 63.17
CA VAL A 190 -0.05 47.54 62.50
C VAL A 190 -1.39 47.59 63.22
N ASN A 191 -1.80 48.77 63.70
CA ASN A 191 -2.94 48.96 64.61
C ASN A 191 -2.88 48.06 65.87
N GLN A 192 -1.67 47.72 66.32
CA GLN A 192 -1.38 46.87 67.46
C GLN A 192 -0.13 47.38 68.17
N VAL A 193 -0.19 47.49 69.50
CA VAL A 193 0.94 47.88 70.33
C VAL A 193 1.72 46.64 70.77
N ILE A 194 2.94 46.44 70.24
CA ILE A 194 3.80 45.28 70.53
C ILE A 194 5.22 45.70 70.95
N PRO A 195 6.03 44.84 71.60
CA PRO A 195 7.37 45.21 72.07
C PRO A 195 8.31 45.63 70.92
N TYR A 196 9.11 46.67 71.15
CA TYR A 196 9.91 47.33 70.11
C TYR A 196 11.10 46.48 69.62
N GLU A 197 11.53 45.48 70.39
CA GLU A 197 12.47 44.44 69.92
C GLU A 197 11.93 43.56 68.78
N PHE A 198 10.61 43.61 68.50
CA PHE A 198 9.99 42.96 67.35
C PHE A 198 9.68 43.94 66.19
N PHE A 199 10.22 45.17 66.22
CA PHE A 199 10.11 46.09 65.08
C PHE A 199 10.79 45.50 63.84
N ALA A 200 10.13 45.59 62.68
CA ALA A 200 10.66 45.10 61.41
C ALA A 200 11.13 43.63 61.46
N GLY A 201 10.38 42.77 62.16
CA GLY A 201 10.50 41.32 62.06
C GLY A 201 10.20 40.80 60.66
N ASP A 202 10.23 39.47 60.48
CA ASP A 202 10.05 38.85 59.16
C ASP A 202 8.72 39.18 58.49
N GLY A 203 8.76 39.58 57.23
CA GLY A 203 7.57 39.71 56.37
C GLY A 203 6.55 40.78 56.76
N MET A 204 6.81 41.54 57.82
CA MET A 204 5.91 42.59 58.30
C MET A 204 5.86 43.78 57.34
N LEU A 205 4.68 44.39 57.17
CA LEU A 205 4.55 45.71 56.54
C LEU A 205 5.48 46.74 57.21
N THR A 206 5.65 46.63 58.53
CA THR A 206 6.54 47.47 59.35
C THR A 206 8.02 47.31 59.00
N ARG A 207 8.44 46.21 58.36
CA ARG A 207 9.82 46.01 57.88
C ARG A 207 10.13 46.90 56.69
N LEU A 208 9.18 47.11 55.78
CA LEU A 208 9.36 47.93 54.57
C LEU A 208 9.57 49.42 54.88
N ILE A 209 9.12 49.86 56.06
CA ILE A 209 9.27 51.22 56.60
C ILE A 209 10.75 51.58 56.83
N LEU A 210 11.65 50.62 57.01
CA LEU A 210 13.07 50.93 57.26
C LEU A 210 13.85 51.18 55.98
N LYS A 211 14.73 52.19 55.99
CA LYS A 211 15.74 52.43 54.93
C LYS A 211 16.71 51.25 54.77
N ALA A 212 16.90 50.44 55.81
CA ALA A 212 17.72 49.22 55.76
C ALA A 212 17.04 48.05 55.02
N SER A 213 15.72 48.10 54.78
CA SER A 213 14.95 46.97 54.22
C SER A 213 15.33 46.64 52.77
N ASP A 214 15.79 47.63 51.99
CA ASP A 214 16.11 47.51 50.57
C ASP A 214 17.29 46.56 50.27
N LYS A 215 18.00 46.10 51.31
CA LYS A 215 19.13 45.14 51.23
C LYS A 215 18.95 43.94 52.16
N ALA A 216 17.81 43.81 52.83
CA ALA A 216 17.58 42.77 53.84
C ALA A 216 16.92 41.52 53.24
N PRO A 217 17.11 40.34 53.85
CA PRO A 217 16.26 39.17 53.60
C PRO A 217 14.78 39.48 53.83
N TRP A 218 13.91 38.90 53.01
CA TRP A 218 12.46 39.04 53.09
C TRP A 218 11.80 37.66 53.31
N SER A 219 10.62 37.67 53.92
CA SER A 219 9.78 36.49 54.17
C SER A 219 8.38 36.83 53.70
N ASP A 220 7.88 36.18 52.64
CA ASP A 220 6.65 36.61 51.96
C ASP A 220 5.36 36.10 52.61
N ASN A 221 5.46 35.06 53.43
CA ASN A 221 4.38 34.51 54.25
C ASN A 221 4.76 34.31 55.73
N GLY A 222 5.97 34.71 56.14
CA GLY A 222 6.49 34.51 57.50
C GLY A 222 7.16 33.17 57.81
N THR A 223 7.27 32.25 56.83
CA THR A 223 7.88 30.93 57.07
C THR A 223 9.41 31.00 57.19
N ALA A 224 10.06 31.92 56.46
CA ALA A 224 11.49 32.17 56.62
C ALA A 224 11.74 33.03 57.87
N LYS A 225 12.59 32.52 58.78
CA LYS A 225 13.00 33.15 60.04
C LYS A 225 14.34 33.85 59.88
N ASN A 226 14.34 35.12 59.48
CA ASN A 226 15.53 35.97 59.41
C ASN A 226 15.62 36.80 60.71
N PRO A 227 16.78 37.42 61.03
CA PRO A 227 16.83 38.34 62.16
C PRO A 227 15.91 39.56 61.97
N ALA A 228 15.40 40.09 63.08
CA ALA A 228 14.73 41.38 63.15
C ALA A 228 15.70 42.53 62.86
N LEU A 229 15.18 43.64 62.34
CA LEU A 229 15.96 44.82 61.98
C LEU A 229 15.57 45.98 62.93
N PRO A 230 16.12 46.07 64.15
CA PRO A 230 15.76 47.16 65.05
C PRO A 230 16.21 48.51 64.46
N PRO A 231 15.36 49.56 64.47
CA PRO A 231 15.71 50.90 64.00
C PRO A 231 16.75 51.63 64.88
N VAL A 232 17.18 51.01 65.98
CA VAL A 232 18.19 51.52 66.91
C VAL A 232 19.12 50.36 67.30
N GLU A 233 20.42 50.57 67.27
CA GLU A 233 21.38 49.56 67.76
C GLU A 233 21.24 49.34 69.27
N LYS A 234 21.52 48.11 69.73
CA LYS A 234 21.56 47.73 71.16
C LYS A 234 20.25 48.05 71.91
N LEU A 235 19.10 47.79 71.28
CA LEU A 235 17.80 47.98 71.93
C LEU A 235 17.65 47.05 73.16
N GLY A 236 17.34 47.64 74.33
CA GLY A 236 17.03 46.89 75.54
C GLY A 236 15.62 46.28 75.50
N LYS A 237 15.52 44.98 75.79
CA LYS A 237 14.26 44.23 75.77
C LYS A 237 13.23 44.81 76.75
N GLY A 238 11.98 44.93 76.33
CA GLY A 238 10.86 45.40 77.15
C GLY A 238 10.94 46.84 77.64
N LEU A 239 11.87 47.67 77.14
CA LEU A 239 11.98 49.10 77.52
C LEU A 239 11.04 50.01 76.73
N TYR A 240 10.66 49.60 75.53
CA TYR A 240 9.82 50.38 74.60
C TYR A 240 8.86 49.45 73.86
N PHE A 241 7.72 50.02 73.46
CA PHE A 241 6.68 49.36 72.66
C PHE A 241 6.37 50.22 71.44
N TYR A 242 5.85 49.63 70.36
CA TYR A 242 5.50 50.37 69.16
C TYR A 242 4.16 49.95 68.56
N GLU A 243 3.63 50.86 67.76
CA GLU A 243 2.48 50.67 66.89
C GLU A 243 2.74 51.43 65.58
N VAL A 244 2.27 50.89 64.46
CA VAL A 244 2.08 51.65 63.22
C VAL A 244 0.57 51.80 63.00
N ASP A 245 0.04 52.98 63.33
CA ASP A 245 -1.37 53.32 63.13
C ASP A 245 -1.60 53.62 61.65
N LEU A 246 -2.49 52.86 61.00
CA LEU A 246 -2.75 52.93 59.57
C LEU A 246 -4.13 53.54 59.31
N ALA A 247 -4.15 54.83 58.98
CA ALA A 247 -5.38 55.62 58.92
C ALA A 247 -6.39 55.08 57.88
N GLY A 248 -7.68 55.09 58.24
CA GLY A 248 -8.77 54.61 57.39
C GLY A 248 -9.08 53.11 57.52
N THR A 249 -8.28 52.33 58.26
CA THR A 249 -8.51 50.90 58.54
C THR A 249 -9.59 50.62 59.59
N GLN A 250 -10.12 51.67 60.25
CA GLN A 250 -11.05 51.57 61.39
C GLN A 250 -10.47 50.84 62.62
N GLY A 251 -9.14 50.76 62.76
CA GLY A 251 -8.49 50.07 63.89
C GLY A 251 -8.53 48.54 63.81
N LYS A 252 -8.95 47.96 62.67
CA LYS A 252 -8.85 46.52 62.41
C LYS A 252 -7.39 46.08 62.45
N SER A 253 -7.14 44.88 62.96
CA SER A 253 -5.81 44.25 62.97
C SER A 253 -5.90 42.78 62.52
N ASP A 254 -4.78 42.05 62.55
CA ASP A 254 -4.71 40.62 62.20
C ASP A 254 -5.42 40.28 60.88
N LYS A 255 -6.22 39.21 60.86
CA LYS A 255 -6.97 38.73 59.69
C LYS A 255 -7.91 39.79 59.12
N GLU A 256 -8.60 40.57 59.98
CA GLU A 256 -9.56 41.58 59.51
C GLU A 256 -8.88 42.74 58.78
N LEU A 257 -7.68 43.11 59.22
CA LEU A 257 -6.85 44.07 58.49
C LEU A 257 -6.33 43.46 57.18
N LEU A 258 -5.81 42.23 57.21
CA LEU A 258 -5.30 41.58 56.01
C LEU A 258 -6.39 41.44 54.93
N ASP A 259 -7.57 40.99 55.30
CA ASP A 259 -8.72 40.85 54.40
C ASP A 259 -9.18 42.22 53.86
N LEU A 260 -9.21 43.27 54.70
CA LEU A 260 -9.52 44.64 54.25
C LEU A 260 -8.50 45.15 53.23
N LEU A 261 -7.20 44.99 53.50
CA LEU A 261 -6.14 45.44 52.58
C LEU A 261 -6.19 44.67 51.25
N LYS A 262 -6.53 43.37 51.27
CA LYS A 262 -6.76 42.58 50.05
C LYS A 262 -7.99 43.04 49.25
N GLN A 263 -9.05 43.51 49.91
CA GLN A 263 -10.30 43.96 49.27
C GLN A 263 -10.23 45.38 48.70
N ASN A 264 -9.52 46.30 49.37
CA ASN A 264 -9.49 47.72 49.01
C ASN A 264 -8.74 48.04 47.69
N GLY A 265 -7.94 47.10 47.17
CA GLY A 265 -7.18 47.31 45.94
C GLY A 265 -6.05 48.32 46.08
N THR A 266 -5.71 49.02 44.99
CA THR A 266 -4.59 49.97 45.00
C THR A 266 -4.97 51.26 45.72
N GLN A 267 -4.41 51.47 46.91
CA GLN A 267 -4.73 52.58 47.80
C GLN A 267 -3.49 53.04 48.58
N SER A 268 -3.32 54.37 48.70
CA SER A 268 -2.37 54.98 49.63
C SER A 268 -3.01 55.21 50.99
N TYR A 269 -2.28 54.89 52.05
CA TYR A 269 -2.67 55.05 53.45
C TYR A 269 -1.67 55.97 54.15
N LYS A 270 -2.16 56.90 54.97
CA LYS A 270 -1.29 57.60 55.94
C LYS A 270 -1.00 56.65 57.09
N ALA A 271 0.27 56.50 57.45
CA ALA A 271 0.70 55.71 58.59
C ALA A 271 1.48 56.57 59.58
N THR A 272 1.19 56.42 60.87
CA THR A 272 1.91 57.09 61.96
C THR A 272 2.61 56.04 62.81
N ILE A 273 3.94 56.02 62.78
CA ILE A 273 4.75 55.23 63.72
C ILE A 273 4.65 55.91 65.08
N LYS A 274 4.27 55.16 66.11
CA LYS A 274 4.24 55.61 67.51
C LYS A 274 5.10 54.67 68.33
N VAL A 275 6.05 55.21 69.10
CA VAL A 275 6.88 54.44 70.03
C VAL A 275 6.64 54.96 71.44
N TYR A 276 6.27 54.06 72.33
CA TYR A 276 5.88 54.32 73.71
C TYR A 276 6.94 53.78 74.68
N GLY A 277 7.12 54.45 75.83
CA GLY A 277 7.92 53.91 76.93
C GLY A 277 7.24 52.73 77.64
N ALA A 278 8.01 51.91 78.35
CA ALA A 278 7.49 50.86 79.20
C ALA A 278 7.17 51.34 80.62
N LYS A 279 6.11 50.76 81.21
CA LYS A 279 5.76 50.88 82.63
C LYS A 279 5.25 49.53 83.13
N ASP A 280 5.80 49.06 84.24
CA ASP A 280 5.47 47.76 84.84
C ASP A 280 5.51 46.57 83.85
N GLY A 281 6.43 46.62 82.87
CA GLY A 281 6.58 45.62 81.81
C GLY A 281 5.53 45.68 80.69
N LYS A 282 4.76 46.77 80.59
CA LYS A 282 3.68 47.00 79.62
C LYS A 282 3.85 48.34 78.89
N PRO A 283 3.19 48.57 77.74
CA PRO A 283 3.23 49.87 77.07
C PRO A 283 2.56 50.95 77.93
N ASP A 284 3.27 52.05 78.19
CA ASP A 284 2.67 53.27 78.73
C ASP A 284 2.24 54.18 77.58
N LEU A 285 0.97 54.05 77.18
CA LEU A 285 0.38 54.83 76.10
C LEU A 285 0.32 56.34 76.38
N THR A 286 0.60 56.79 77.61
CA THR A 286 0.73 58.21 77.96
C THR A 286 2.15 58.74 77.76
N ASN A 287 3.14 57.85 77.68
CA ASN A 287 4.56 58.16 77.50
C ASN A 287 4.99 57.93 76.03
N LEU A 288 4.50 58.77 75.12
CA LEU A 288 4.91 58.75 73.71
C LEU A 288 6.35 59.26 73.58
N VAL A 289 7.27 58.34 73.31
CA VAL A 289 8.71 58.61 73.20
C VAL A 289 9.06 59.16 71.82
N ALA A 290 8.52 58.59 70.75
CA ALA A 290 8.77 59.03 69.38
C ALA A 290 7.53 58.89 68.51
N THR A 291 7.38 59.78 67.52
CA THR A 291 6.33 59.74 66.51
C THR A 291 6.88 60.14 65.14
N LYS A 292 6.37 59.54 64.06
CA LYS A 292 6.65 59.95 62.69
C LYS A 292 5.55 59.50 61.72
N ASP A 293 5.10 60.41 60.87
CA ASP A 293 4.18 60.12 59.77
C ASP A 293 4.94 59.70 58.50
N LEU A 294 4.33 58.81 57.72
CA LEU A 294 4.75 58.41 56.38
C LEU A 294 3.55 58.05 55.48
N ASP A 295 3.80 57.96 54.18
CA ASP A 295 2.84 57.39 53.22
C ASP A 295 3.13 55.91 52.92
N VAL A 296 2.10 55.07 52.97
CA VAL A 296 2.18 53.64 52.60
C VAL A 296 1.32 53.42 51.37
N ASN A 297 1.96 53.27 50.22
CA ASN A 297 1.33 53.01 48.93
C ASN A 297 1.17 51.50 48.72
N LEU A 298 -0.02 50.96 49.03
CA LEU A 298 -0.33 49.57 48.74
C LEU A 298 -0.74 49.44 47.27
N ASN A 299 0.12 48.85 46.45
CA ASN A 299 -0.27 48.34 45.14
C ASN A 299 -1.12 47.09 45.40
N GLY A 300 -2.44 47.24 45.46
CA GLY A 300 -3.33 46.14 45.84
C GLY A 300 -3.67 45.18 44.71
N LEU A 301 -4.53 44.23 45.07
CA LEU A 301 -5.06 43.17 44.22
C LEU A 301 -6.33 43.64 43.49
N THR A 302 -6.80 42.89 42.50
CA THR A 302 -7.98 43.26 41.71
C THR A 302 -9.23 43.43 42.59
N THR A 303 -9.90 44.58 42.49
CA THR A 303 -11.16 44.86 43.21
C THR A 303 -12.38 44.22 42.52
N PRO A 304 -13.52 44.05 43.22
CA PRO A 304 -14.74 43.49 42.62
C PRO A 304 -15.23 44.28 41.40
N ALA A 305 -15.08 45.61 41.39
CA ALA A 305 -15.46 46.47 40.28
C ALA A 305 -14.53 46.30 39.06
N GLU A 306 -13.23 46.10 39.28
CA GLU A 306 -12.27 45.77 38.21
C GLU A 306 -12.53 44.38 37.64
N VAL A 307 -12.88 43.40 38.48
CA VAL A 307 -13.32 42.06 38.04
C VAL A 307 -14.58 42.17 37.17
N GLN A 308 -15.61 42.88 37.62
CA GLN A 308 -16.85 43.09 36.86
C GLN A 308 -16.58 43.74 35.50
N LYS A 309 -15.76 44.81 35.49
CA LYS A 309 -15.36 45.49 34.25
C LYS A 309 -14.57 44.58 33.32
N GLY A 310 -13.58 43.83 33.83
CA GLY A 310 -12.77 42.94 33.00
C GLY A 310 -13.55 41.76 32.41
N VAL A 311 -14.53 41.21 33.14
CA VAL A 311 -15.47 40.22 32.58
C VAL A 311 -16.27 40.82 31.45
N ALA A 312 -16.78 42.05 31.58
CA ALA A 312 -17.53 42.72 30.51
C ALA A 312 -16.64 43.05 29.29
N ASP A 313 -15.51 43.71 29.52
CA ASP A 313 -14.65 44.30 28.48
C ASP A 313 -13.81 43.25 27.75
N ASN A 314 -13.23 42.26 28.44
CA ASN A 314 -12.19 41.38 27.89
C ASN A 314 -12.70 40.00 27.41
N THR A 315 -14.00 39.72 27.54
CA THR A 315 -14.64 38.50 27.02
C THR A 315 -15.46 38.79 25.75
N LYS A 316 -15.58 37.79 24.88
CA LYS A 316 -16.37 37.81 23.65
C LYS A 316 -17.85 37.53 23.93
N ASP A 317 -18.70 38.11 23.11
CA ASP A 317 -20.17 37.95 23.21
C ASP A 317 -20.66 36.74 22.38
N THR A 318 -19.81 36.22 21.48
CA THR A 318 -20.01 34.95 20.75
C THR A 318 -18.65 34.27 20.51
N VAL A 319 -18.64 32.94 20.56
CA VAL A 319 -17.45 32.09 20.37
C VAL A 319 -17.77 30.97 19.39
N ASP A 320 -17.08 30.91 18.26
CA ASP A 320 -17.16 29.80 17.32
C ASP A 320 -16.08 28.76 17.61
N VAL A 321 -16.50 27.52 17.87
CA VAL A 321 -15.61 26.39 18.17
C VAL A 321 -15.61 25.42 16.97
N PRO A 322 -14.48 25.21 16.28
CA PRO A 322 -14.35 24.26 15.17
C PRO A 322 -14.54 22.79 15.57
N ALA A 323 -15.12 22.00 14.64
CA ALA A 323 -15.27 20.55 14.74
C ALA A 323 -13.98 19.83 15.12
N SER A 324 -12.86 20.27 14.52
CA SER A 324 -11.53 19.68 14.72
C SER A 324 -10.98 19.85 16.13
N TYR A 325 -11.47 20.82 16.91
CA TYR A 325 -11.08 20.98 18.32
C TYR A 325 -11.82 19.96 19.18
N LEU A 326 -13.11 19.74 18.89
CA LEU A 326 -13.95 18.76 19.58
C LEU A 326 -13.56 17.31 19.21
N ASP A 327 -13.20 17.03 17.95
CA ASP A 327 -12.63 15.75 17.50
C ASP A 327 -11.44 15.35 18.36
N LYS A 328 -10.42 16.20 18.37
CA LYS A 328 -9.12 15.96 19.01
C LYS A 328 -9.16 16.08 20.54
N ALA A 329 -10.20 16.68 21.14
CA ALA A 329 -10.33 16.79 22.58
C ALA A 329 -10.48 15.41 23.24
N ASN A 330 -9.69 15.16 24.29
CA ASN A 330 -9.65 13.89 25.01
C ASN A 330 -9.89 14.08 26.51
N PHE A 331 -10.23 12.98 27.20
CA PHE A 331 -10.27 12.92 28.66
C PHE A 331 -9.33 11.82 29.18
N PRO A 332 -8.49 12.09 30.20
CA PRO A 332 -8.30 13.36 30.88
C PRO A 332 -7.59 14.39 29.98
N GLY A 333 -8.14 15.60 29.92
CA GLY A 333 -7.67 16.71 29.09
C GLY A 333 -8.58 17.92 29.32
N PRO A 334 -8.08 19.16 29.29
CA PRO A 334 -8.81 20.29 29.88
C PRO A 334 -9.75 21.00 28.90
N PHE A 335 -10.34 20.31 27.92
CA PHE A 335 -11.26 20.95 26.97
C PHE A 335 -12.47 21.60 27.69
N THR A 336 -13.00 20.91 28.71
CA THR A 336 -14.17 21.27 29.51
C THR A 336 -13.84 21.94 30.86
N ALA A 337 -12.57 22.19 31.18
CA ALA A 337 -12.19 22.65 32.53
C ALA A 337 -12.71 24.07 32.84
N GLY A 338 -13.42 24.22 33.97
CA GLY A 338 -14.10 25.47 34.36
C GLY A 338 -15.48 25.67 33.70
N VAL A 339 -15.98 24.67 32.97
CA VAL A 339 -17.35 24.65 32.41
C VAL A 339 -18.22 23.78 33.31
N ASN A 340 -19.34 24.32 33.79
CA ASN A 340 -20.18 23.72 34.84
C ASN A 340 -19.40 23.30 36.10
N GLN A 341 -18.32 24.02 36.41
CA GLN A 341 -17.40 23.76 37.51
C GLN A 341 -16.96 25.10 38.13
N VAL A 342 -17.03 25.22 39.46
CA VAL A 342 -16.55 26.41 40.18
C VAL A 342 -15.07 26.21 40.56
N ILE A 343 -14.16 26.95 39.92
CA ILE A 343 -12.70 26.84 40.12
C ILE A 343 -12.04 28.21 40.31
N PRO A 344 -10.80 28.33 40.82
CA PRO A 344 -10.16 29.62 41.11
C PRO A 344 -10.02 30.51 39.87
N TYR A 345 -10.29 31.81 40.01
CA TYR A 345 -10.36 32.75 38.89
C TYR A 345 -8.99 33.09 38.30
N GLU A 346 -7.91 32.95 39.08
CA GLU A 346 -6.54 32.99 38.59
C GLU A 346 -6.19 31.86 37.60
N ALA A 347 -7.04 30.84 37.46
CA ALA A 347 -6.92 29.79 36.45
C ALA A 347 -7.78 30.04 35.18
N PHE A 348 -8.47 31.19 35.07
CA PHE A 348 -9.38 31.45 33.95
C PHE A 348 -8.66 31.36 32.59
N GLY A 349 -9.24 30.57 31.69
CA GLY A 349 -8.73 30.36 30.34
C GLY A 349 -7.30 29.82 30.27
N GLY A 350 -6.74 29.22 31.34
CA GLY A 350 -5.42 28.59 31.30
C GLY A 350 -5.48 27.23 30.63
N ASP A 351 -5.70 26.20 31.45
CA ASP A 351 -5.94 24.83 30.98
C ASP A 351 -7.25 24.73 30.18
N GLY A 352 -8.33 25.37 30.67
CA GLY A 352 -9.68 25.29 30.09
C GLY A 352 -9.76 25.76 28.64
N MET A 353 -9.84 24.86 27.66
CA MET A 353 -9.82 25.26 26.24
C MET A 353 -11.08 26.06 25.87
N LEU A 354 -12.27 25.58 26.27
CA LEU A 354 -13.50 26.29 25.97
C LEU A 354 -13.55 27.65 26.69
N THR A 355 -13.10 27.73 27.95
CA THR A 355 -13.06 28.98 28.72
C THR A 355 -11.97 29.95 28.22
N ARG A 356 -10.89 29.45 27.63
CA ARG A 356 -9.86 30.26 26.95
C ARG A 356 -10.41 30.92 25.68
N LEU A 357 -11.19 30.21 24.87
CA LEU A 357 -11.77 30.74 23.63
C LEU A 357 -12.79 31.89 23.85
N ILE A 358 -13.35 32.01 25.06
CA ILE A 358 -14.24 33.10 25.48
C ILE A 358 -13.51 34.46 25.57
N LEU A 359 -12.18 34.48 25.66
CA LEU A 359 -11.41 35.70 25.84
C LEU A 359 -11.15 36.42 24.51
N LYS A 360 -11.22 37.76 24.51
CA LYS A 360 -10.71 38.58 23.39
C LYS A 360 -9.18 38.45 23.24
N ALA A 361 -8.49 38.10 24.32
CA ALA A 361 -7.04 37.86 24.32
C ALA A 361 -6.64 36.50 23.68
N SER A 362 -7.57 35.56 23.47
CA SER A 362 -7.21 34.21 22.97
C SER A 362 -6.55 34.24 21.60
N ASP A 363 -6.93 35.21 20.77
CA ASP A 363 -6.61 35.26 19.34
C ASP A 363 -5.14 35.61 19.06
N LYS A 364 -4.37 35.92 20.12
CA LYS A 364 -2.92 36.16 20.11
C LYS A 364 -2.16 35.29 21.10
N ALA A 365 -2.84 34.38 21.80
CA ALA A 365 -2.25 33.57 22.87
C ALA A 365 -1.78 32.20 22.36
N PRO A 366 -0.82 31.55 23.05
CA PRO A 366 -0.55 30.13 22.86
C PRO A 366 -1.82 29.29 23.02
N TRP A 367 -1.93 28.19 22.26
CA TRP A 367 -3.15 27.37 22.20
C TRP A 367 -2.80 25.87 22.11
N SER A 368 -3.78 25.01 22.43
CA SER A 368 -3.71 23.56 22.25
C SER A 368 -4.77 23.16 21.24
N ASP A 369 -4.42 22.37 20.22
CA ASP A 369 -5.35 21.93 19.18
C ASP A 369 -6.12 20.65 19.53
N ASN A 370 -5.73 20.01 20.62
CA ASN A 370 -6.14 18.65 20.99
C ASN A 370 -6.50 18.50 22.48
N GLY A 371 -6.50 19.60 23.25
CA GLY A 371 -6.75 19.55 24.69
C GLY A 371 -5.75 18.64 25.43
N THR A 372 -4.46 18.67 25.06
CA THR A 372 -3.40 17.98 25.83
C THR A 372 -2.29 18.92 26.32
N ALA A 373 -2.06 20.05 25.63
CA ALA A 373 -1.09 21.05 26.07
C ALA A 373 -1.72 22.02 27.08
N LYS A 374 -1.31 21.90 28.35
CA LYS A 374 -1.59 22.88 29.40
C LYS A 374 -0.98 24.23 29.04
N ASN A 375 -1.72 25.31 29.26
CA ASN A 375 -1.31 26.66 28.92
C ASN A 375 -1.38 27.58 30.16
N PRO A 376 -0.48 28.57 30.31
CA PRO A 376 -0.59 29.57 31.36
C PRO A 376 -1.96 30.27 31.33
N ALA A 377 -2.48 30.59 32.51
CA ALA A 377 -3.73 31.32 32.68
C ALA A 377 -3.75 32.61 31.87
N LEU A 378 -4.93 32.95 31.36
CA LEU A 378 -5.17 34.16 30.57
C LEU A 378 -6.37 34.91 31.19
N PRO A 379 -6.27 35.34 32.45
CA PRO A 379 -7.41 35.90 33.16
C PRO A 379 -7.92 37.19 32.49
N PRO A 380 -9.23 37.50 32.58
CA PRO A 380 -9.78 38.77 32.06
C PRO A 380 -9.24 40.04 32.75
N VAL A 381 -8.43 39.90 33.80
CA VAL A 381 -7.90 40.98 34.65
C VAL A 381 -6.52 40.62 35.19
N GLU A 382 -5.65 41.62 35.36
CA GLU A 382 -4.34 41.47 36.00
C GLU A 382 -4.43 41.66 37.53
N LYS A 383 -3.34 41.32 38.24
CA LYS A 383 -3.18 41.44 39.71
C LYS A 383 -4.19 40.64 40.55
N LEU A 384 -4.73 39.55 40.01
CA LEU A 384 -5.57 38.63 40.78
C LEU A 384 -4.80 38.04 41.96
N GLY A 385 -5.34 38.21 43.16
CA GLY A 385 -4.88 37.50 44.35
C GLY A 385 -5.43 36.08 44.38
N LYS A 386 -4.58 35.13 44.76
CA LYS A 386 -4.94 33.70 44.78
C LYS A 386 -6.12 33.42 45.69
N GLY A 387 -7.10 32.69 45.19
CA GLY A 387 -8.30 32.31 45.93
C GLY A 387 -9.15 33.47 46.45
N LEU A 388 -9.00 34.71 45.92
CA LEU A 388 -9.91 35.83 46.22
C LEU A 388 -11.23 35.76 45.43
N TYR A 389 -11.19 35.14 44.25
CA TYR A 389 -12.33 34.99 43.35
C TYR A 389 -12.33 33.59 42.74
N PHE A 390 -13.53 33.10 42.44
CA PHE A 390 -13.76 31.82 41.78
C PHE A 390 -14.69 32.03 40.58
N TYR A 391 -14.62 31.19 39.56
CA TYR A 391 -15.46 31.30 38.38
C TYR A 391 -16.08 29.99 37.96
N GLU A 392 -17.18 30.12 37.22
CA GLU A 392 -17.88 29.07 36.50
C GLU A 392 -18.27 29.60 35.12
N VAL A 393 -18.20 28.76 34.08
CA VAL A 393 -18.92 28.99 32.83
C VAL A 393 -20.06 27.98 32.75
N ASP A 394 -21.27 28.42 33.09
CA ASP A 394 -22.48 27.62 33.06
C ASP A 394 -22.96 27.49 31.61
N LEU A 395 -22.96 26.27 31.08
CA LEU A 395 -23.32 25.98 29.69
C LEU A 395 -24.73 25.39 29.62
N ALA A 396 -25.71 26.24 29.31
CA ALA A 396 -27.13 25.92 29.41
C ALA A 396 -27.54 24.73 28.53
N GLY A 397 -28.44 23.88 29.04
CA GLY A 397 -28.92 22.68 28.34
C GLY A 397 -28.06 21.42 28.50
N THR A 398 -26.86 21.53 29.08
CA THR A 398 -25.99 20.38 29.40
C THR A 398 -26.46 19.51 30.56
N GLN A 399 -27.45 19.98 31.33
CA GLN A 399 -27.91 19.39 32.60
C GLN A 399 -26.83 19.37 33.70
N GLY A 400 -25.85 20.28 33.66
CA GLY A 400 -24.80 20.38 34.69
C GLY A 400 -23.70 19.31 34.61
N LYS A 401 -23.65 18.51 33.53
CA LYS A 401 -22.55 17.57 33.29
C LYS A 401 -21.21 18.31 33.24
N SER A 402 -20.16 17.71 33.78
CA SER A 402 -18.78 18.23 33.74
C SER A 402 -17.83 17.21 33.10
N ASP A 403 -16.55 17.55 33.02
CA ASP A 403 -15.45 16.60 32.75
C ASP A 403 -15.67 15.73 31.49
N LYS A 404 -15.61 14.40 31.63
CA LYS A 404 -15.82 13.42 30.56
C LYS A 404 -17.26 13.40 30.07
N GLU A 405 -18.24 13.46 30.99
CA GLU A 405 -19.67 13.38 30.63
C GLU A 405 -20.10 14.57 29.78
N LEU A 406 -19.56 15.76 30.07
CA LEU A 406 -19.75 16.94 29.23
C LEU A 406 -19.06 16.78 27.87
N LEU A 407 -17.81 16.30 27.83
CA LEU A 407 -17.09 16.10 26.57
C LEU A 407 -17.82 15.10 25.65
N ASP A 408 -18.27 13.98 26.18
CA ASP A 408 -19.03 12.97 25.44
C ASP A 408 -20.39 13.51 24.96
N PHE A 409 -21.12 14.25 25.82
CA PHE A 409 -22.38 14.90 25.47
C PHE A 409 -22.21 15.92 24.33
N LEU A 410 -21.17 16.76 24.38
CA LEU A 410 -20.88 17.72 23.32
C LEU A 410 -20.46 17.02 22.01
N LYS A 411 -19.72 15.91 22.07
CA LYS A 411 -19.38 15.08 20.89
C LYS A 411 -20.62 14.44 20.24
N GLN A 412 -21.63 14.05 21.03
CA GLN A 412 -22.84 13.37 20.54
C GLN A 412 -23.88 14.31 19.91
N ASN A 413 -24.06 15.53 20.43
CA ASN A 413 -25.10 16.47 19.96
C ASN A 413 -24.78 17.19 18.64
N GLY A 414 -23.55 17.08 18.14
CA GLY A 414 -23.16 17.64 16.84
C GLY A 414 -23.16 19.18 16.80
N THR A 415 -23.54 19.76 15.66
CA THR A 415 -23.51 21.22 15.47
C THR A 415 -24.66 21.91 16.21
N GLN A 416 -24.36 22.63 17.29
CA GLN A 416 -25.33 23.29 18.15
C GLN A 416 -24.76 24.58 18.78
N SER A 417 -25.59 25.62 18.83
CA SER A 417 -25.34 26.82 19.65
C SER A 417 -25.87 26.65 21.07
N TYR A 418 -25.03 26.95 22.05
CA TYR A 418 -25.35 26.94 23.47
C TYR A 418 -25.31 28.37 24.01
N LYS A 419 -26.19 28.71 24.96
CA LYS A 419 -25.99 29.89 25.80
C LYS A 419 -25.00 29.53 26.90
N ALA A 420 -24.02 30.39 27.15
CA ALA A 420 -23.11 30.25 28.28
C ALA A 420 -23.16 31.49 29.16
N THR A 421 -23.11 31.30 30.48
CA THR A 421 -23.09 32.36 31.47
C THR A 421 -21.79 32.28 32.25
N ILE A 422 -20.91 33.27 32.07
CA ILE A 422 -19.75 33.46 32.94
C ILE A 422 -20.27 33.99 34.27
N LYS A 423 -19.94 33.31 35.37
CA LYS A 423 -20.23 33.78 36.73
C LYS A 423 -18.90 33.86 37.48
N VAL A 424 -18.65 34.98 38.16
CA VAL A 424 -17.50 35.14 39.05
C VAL A 424 -17.99 35.46 40.44
N TYR A 425 -17.55 34.66 41.40
CA TYR A 425 -17.93 34.69 42.81
C TYR A 425 -16.76 35.22 43.64
N GLY A 426 -17.05 35.96 44.71
CA GLY A 426 -16.06 36.28 45.74
C GLY A 426 -15.69 35.05 46.58
N ALA A 427 -14.63 35.19 47.37
CA ALA A 427 -14.19 34.14 48.29
C ALA A 427 -14.65 34.38 49.74
N LYS A 428 -14.85 33.27 50.46
CA LYS A 428 -15.04 33.22 51.91
C LYS A 428 -14.26 32.05 52.48
N ASP A 429 -13.41 32.33 53.45
CA ASP A 429 -12.54 31.33 54.12
C ASP A 429 -11.75 30.44 53.14
N GLY A 430 -11.26 31.04 52.04
CA GLY A 430 -10.48 30.37 50.99
C GLY A 430 -11.30 29.50 50.02
N LYS A 431 -12.63 29.62 50.02
CA LYS A 431 -13.57 28.85 49.18
C LYS A 431 -14.49 29.80 48.40
N PRO A 432 -15.14 29.35 47.31
CA PRO A 432 -16.15 30.14 46.61
C PRO A 432 -17.34 30.45 47.52
N ASP A 433 -17.68 31.73 47.65
CA ASP A 433 -18.95 32.16 48.23
C ASP A 433 -19.98 32.34 47.11
N LEU A 434 -20.77 31.29 46.88
CA LEU A 434 -21.80 31.27 45.83
C LEU A 434 -22.95 32.28 46.08
N THR A 435 -23.00 32.92 47.26
CA THR A 435 -23.94 34.02 47.54
C THR A 435 -23.38 35.39 47.15
N ASN A 436 -22.06 35.51 47.01
CA ASN A 436 -21.34 36.73 46.65
C ASN A 436 -20.98 36.75 45.15
N LEU A 437 -21.99 36.91 44.29
CA LEU A 437 -21.80 37.04 42.85
C LEU A 437 -21.21 38.43 42.50
N VAL A 438 -19.93 38.46 42.14
CA VAL A 438 -19.15 39.67 41.82
C VAL A 438 -19.36 40.12 40.37
N ALA A 439 -19.44 39.18 39.43
CA ALA A 439 -19.66 39.48 38.02
C ALA A 439 -20.49 38.39 37.33
N THR A 440 -21.26 38.79 36.33
CA THR A 440 -21.95 37.88 35.41
C THR A 440 -21.89 38.42 33.98
N LYS A 441 -21.82 37.52 32.99
CA LYS A 441 -21.99 37.87 31.57
C LYS A 441 -22.47 36.67 30.74
N ASP A 442 -23.55 36.89 29.99
CA ASP A 442 -24.05 35.98 28.97
C ASP A 442 -23.22 36.07 27.67
N LEU A 443 -23.05 34.94 27.00
CA LEU A 443 -22.52 34.85 25.62
C LEU A 443 -23.13 33.65 24.87
N THR A 444 -22.87 33.57 23.57
CA THR A 444 -23.22 32.39 22.74
C THR A 444 -21.97 31.56 22.41
N VAL A 445 -22.05 30.25 22.60
CA VAL A 445 -21.00 29.28 22.21
C VAL A 445 -21.52 28.43 21.06
N ASN A 446 -21.03 28.70 19.85
CA ASN A 446 -21.35 27.95 18.65
C ASN A 446 -20.40 26.75 18.51
N LEU A 447 -20.82 25.57 18.95
CA LEU A 447 -20.07 24.34 18.70
C LEU A 447 -20.42 23.82 17.31
N ASN A 448 -19.44 23.90 16.40
CA ASN A 448 -19.52 23.24 15.09
C ASN A 448 -19.22 21.75 15.26
N GLY A 449 -20.04 21.03 16.02
CA GLY A 449 -19.77 19.65 16.39
C GLY A 449 -19.83 18.64 15.23
N LEU A 450 -19.55 17.40 15.61
CA LEU A 450 -19.25 16.27 14.72
C LEU A 450 -20.53 15.62 14.19
N THR A 451 -20.41 14.72 13.21
CA THR A 451 -21.58 14.07 12.58
C THR A 451 -22.43 13.31 13.60
N THR A 452 -23.73 13.58 13.64
CA THR A 452 -24.69 12.93 14.54
C THR A 452 -25.15 11.55 14.02
N PRO A 453 -25.70 10.67 14.88
CA PRO A 453 -26.18 9.35 14.45
C PRO A 453 -27.27 9.42 13.36
N ALA A 454 -28.13 10.45 13.40
CA ALA A 454 -29.17 10.67 12.40
C ALA A 454 -28.60 11.11 11.04
N GLU A 455 -27.56 11.94 11.03
CA GLU A 455 -26.84 12.32 9.81
C GLU A 455 -26.10 11.12 9.21
N VAL A 456 -25.48 10.27 10.04
CA VAL A 456 -24.86 9.01 9.60
C VAL A 456 -25.91 8.09 8.97
N GLN A 457 -27.05 7.86 9.63
CA GLN A 457 -28.14 7.03 9.10
C GLN A 457 -28.64 7.55 7.75
N LYS A 458 -28.89 8.87 7.66
CA LYS A 458 -29.31 9.51 6.41
C LYS A 458 -28.25 9.39 5.32
N GLY A 459 -26.98 9.67 5.61
CA GLY A 459 -25.90 9.61 4.63
C GLY A 459 -25.63 8.20 4.11
N VAL A 460 -25.76 7.17 4.95
CA VAL A 460 -25.72 5.77 4.49
C VAL A 460 -26.87 5.48 3.53
N ALA A 461 -28.09 5.93 3.81
CA ALA A 461 -29.22 5.75 2.89
C ALA A 461 -29.03 6.50 1.56
N ASP A 462 -28.73 7.79 1.65
CA ASP A 462 -28.70 8.73 0.53
C ASP A 462 -27.47 8.56 -0.38
N ASN A 463 -26.26 8.35 0.18
CA ASN A 463 -25.01 8.42 -0.57
C ASN A 463 -24.42 7.05 -0.99
N THR A 464 -25.07 5.95 -0.65
CA THR A 464 -24.71 4.60 -1.13
C THR A 464 -25.66 4.11 -2.23
N LYS A 465 -25.17 3.23 -3.11
CA LYS A 465 -25.92 2.58 -4.17
C LYS A 465 -26.71 1.38 -3.64
N ASP A 466 -27.75 1.01 -4.37
CA ASP A 466 -28.60 -0.14 -4.06
C ASP A 466 -28.17 -1.39 -4.86
N THR A 467 -27.33 -1.19 -5.89
CA THR A 467 -26.66 -2.25 -6.66
C THR A 467 -25.27 -1.77 -7.12
N VAL A 468 -24.29 -2.67 -7.15
CA VAL A 468 -22.90 -2.39 -7.54
C VAL A 468 -22.40 -3.45 -8.50
N ASP A 469 -22.09 -3.06 -9.73
CA ASP A 469 -21.41 -3.92 -10.70
C ASP A 469 -19.89 -3.76 -10.58
N VAL A 470 -19.20 -4.84 -10.22
CA VAL A 470 -17.74 -4.87 -10.04
C VAL A 470 -17.09 -5.52 -11.27
N PRO A 471 -16.20 -4.83 -12.00
CA PRO A 471 -15.50 -5.38 -13.15
C PRO A 471 -14.49 -6.49 -12.82
N ALA A 472 -14.38 -7.49 -13.72
CA ALA A 472 -13.36 -8.54 -13.66
C ALA A 472 -11.93 -8.01 -13.49
N SER A 473 -11.63 -6.87 -14.11
CA SER A 473 -10.32 -6.23 -14.09
C SER A 473 -9.91 -5.64 -12.75
N TYR A 474 -10.85 -5.42 -11.82
CA TYR A 474 -10.52 -5.08 -10.44
C TYR A 474 -10.16 -6.34 -9.63
N LEU A 475 -10.92 -7.43 -9.82
CA LEU A 475 -10.67 -8.70 -9.15
C LEU A 475 -9.39 -9.41 -9.65
N ASP A 476 -9.03 -9.26 -10.93
CA ASP A 476 -7.73 -9.69 -11.50
C ASP A 476 -6.57 -9.07 -10.71
N LYS A 477 -6.54 -7.73 -10.68
CA LYS A 477 -5.43 -6.93 -10.12
C LYS A 477 -5.42 -6.85 -8.59
N ALA A 478 -6.53 -7.15 -7.93
CA ALA A 478 -6.62 -7.21 -6.48
C ALA A 478 -5.63 -8.25 -5.94
N ASN A 479 -4.73 -7.80 -5.06
CA ASN A 479 -3.66 -8.61 -4.48
C ASN A 479 -3.74 -8.56 -2.95
N PHE A 480 -3.12 -9.55 -2.29
CA PHE A 480 -2.93 -9.57 -0.85
C PHE A 480 -1.44 -9.52 -0.49
N PRO A 481 -0.99 -8.66 0.46
CA PRO A 481 -1.78 -7.64 1.16
C PRO A 481 -2.20 -6.50 0.21
N GLY A 482 -3.43 -6.01 0.39
CA GLY A 482 -4.03 -4.97 -0.43
C GLY A 482 -5.46 -4.64 0.02
N PRO A 483 -6.06 -3.54 -0.45
CA PRO A 483 -7.27 -2.97 0.14
C PRO A 483 -8.60 -3.61 -0.31
N PHE A 484 -8.61 -4.47 -1.34
CA PHE A 484 -9.84 -4.87 -2.04
C PHE A 484 -10.93 -5.44 -1.13
N THR A 485 -10.56 -6.27 -0.14
CA THR A 485 -11.47 -6.92 0.81
C THR A 485 -11.60 -6.18 2.16
N ALA A 486 -10.89 -5.08 2.37
CA ALA A 486 -10.89 -4.39 3.66
C ALA A 486 -12.26 -3.76 3.98
N GLY A 487 -12.70 -3.88 5.23
CA GLY A 487 -14.04 -3.45 5.67
C GLY A 487 -15.19 -4.34 5.19
N VAL A 488 -14.89 -5.45 4.49
CA VAL A 488 -15.87 -6.50 4.14
C VAL A 488 -15.72 -7.64 5.14
N ASN A 489 -16.80 -7.99 5.83
CA ASN A 489 -16.80 -8.91 6.98
C ASN A 489 -15.78 -8.51 8.08
N GLN A 490 -15.52 -7.21 8.22
CA GLN A 490 -14.59 -6.61 9.17
C GLN A 490 -15.15 -5.29 9.69
N VAL A 491 -15.10 -5.09 11.01
CA VAL A 491 -15.51 -3.83 11.65
C VAL A 491 -14.32 -2.89 11.74
N ILE A 492 -14.32 -1.79 10.98
CA ILE A 492 -13.21 -0.82 10.90
C ILE A 492 -13.72 0.64 11.06
N PRO A 493 -12.85 1.63 11.37
CA PRO A 493 -13.28 3.01 11.63
C PRO A 493 -14.01 3.64 10.44
N TYR A 494 -15.10 4.37 10.71
CA TYR A 494 -15.99 4.91 9.67
C TYR A 494 -15.34 6.03 8.83
N GLU A 495 -14.36 6.75 9.39
CA GLU A 495 -13.53 7.69 8.64
C GLU A 495 -12.67 7.04 7.54
N ALA A 496 -12.53 5.70 7.54
CA ALA A 496 -11.89 4.91 6.50
C ALA A 496 -12.89 4.30 5.48
N PHE A 497 -14.16 4.69 5.50
CA PHE A 497 -15.16 4.15 4.57
C PHE A 497 -14.80 4.50 3.11
N GLY A 498 -14.75 3.47 2.26
CA GLY A 498 -14.46 3.63 0.85
C GLY A 498 -13.08 4.21 0.56
N GLY A 499 -12.07 3.85 1.34
CA GLY A 499 -10.66 4.03 1.00
C GLY A 499 -10.29 3.43 -0.36
N ASP A 500 -9.13 3.82 -0.89
CA ASP A 500 -8.80 3.52 -2.28
C ASP A 500 -8.61 2.02 -2.57
N GLY A 501 -9.09 1.58 -3.74
CA GLY A 501 -9.07 0.18 -4.18
C GLY A 501 -9.97 -0.79 -3.42
N MET A 502 -10.74 -0.34 -2.42
CA MET A 502 -11.64 -1.18 -1.62
C MET A 502 -12.94 -1.50 -2.38
N LEU A 503 -13.45 -2.73 -2.24
CA LEU A 503 -14.80 -3.08 -2.71
C LEU A 503 -15.87 -2.16 -2.10
N THR A 504 -15.68 -1.75 -0.84
CA THR A 504 -16.58 -0.82 -0.13
C THR A 504 -16.60 0.60 -0.73
N ARG A 505 -15.59 0.99 -1.53
CA ARG A 505 -15.58 2.26 -2.26
C ARG A 505 -16.61 2.27 -3.38
N LEU A 506 -16.81 1.15 -4.08
CA LEU A 506 -17.71 1.02 -5.23
C LEU A 506 -19.20 1.11 -4.83
N ILE A 507 -19.49 0.85 -3.55
CA ILE A 507 -20.82 0.98 -2.90
C ILE A 507 -21.29 2.44 -2.84
N LEU A 508 -20.38 3.41 -2.97
CA LEU A 508 -20.69 4.84 -2.84
C LEU A 508 -21.17 5.42 -4.17
N LYS A 509 -22.19 6.28 -4.16
CA LYS A 509 -22.58 7.09 -5.33
C LYS A 509 -21.48 8.06 -5.76
N ALA A 510 -20.58 8.42 -4.85
CA ALA A 510 -19.40 9.25 -5.13
C ALA A 510 -18.29 8.51 -5.93
N SER A 511 -18.30 7.17 -6.00
CA SER A 511 -17.20 6.42 -6.63
C SER A 511 -17.02 6.72 -8.12
N ASP A 512 -18.10 7.07 -8.80
CA ASP A 512 -18.17 7.09 -10.27
C ASP A 512 -17.42 8.27 -10.90
N LYS A 513 -16.94 9.19 -10.06
CA LYS A 513 -16.06 10.32 -10.41
C LYS A 513 -14.76 10.34 -9.59
N ALA A 514 -14.54 9.33 -8.76
CA ALA A 514 -13.40 9.28 -7.86
C ALA A 514 -12.17 8.64 -8.51
N PRO A 515 -10.95 9.04 -8.12
CA PRO A 515 -9.76 8.25 -8.40
C PRO A 515 -9.87 6.82 -7.86
N TRP A 516 -9.24 5.88 -8.56
CA TRP A 516 -9.21 4.45 -8.22
C TRP A 516 -7.79 3.90 -8.33
N SER A 517 -7.35 3.14 -7.33
CA SER A 517 -6.12 2.34 -7.37
C SER A 517 -6.45 0.86 -7.31
N ASP A 518 -6.02 0.11 -8.34
CA ASP A 518 -6.29 -1.32 -8.47
C ASP A 518 -5.75 -2.20 -7.32
N ASN A 519 -4.79 -1.69 -6.53
CA ASN A 519 -4.15 -2.39 -5.42
C ASN A 519 -3.77 -1.47 -4.23
N GLY A 520 -4.26 -0.23 -4.19
CA GLY A 520 -3.91 0.75 -3.15
C GLY A 520 -2.51 1.36 -3.21
N THR A 521 -1.77 1.20 -4.32
CA THR A 521 -0.44 1.83 -4.48
C THR A 521 -0.55 3.34 -4.62
N ALA A 522 -1.56 3.83 -5.35
CA ALA A 522 -1.96 5.23 -5.24
C ALA A 522 -2.80 5.37 -3.96
N LYS A 523 -2.44 6.36 -3.13
CA LYS A 523 -3.05 6.55 -1.81
C LYS A 523 -4.09 7.66 -1.84
N ASN A 524 -5.18 7.45 -2.58
CA ASN A 524 -6.28 8.41 -2.60
C ASN A 524 -7.04 8.39 -1.26
N PRO A 525 -7.65 9.52 -0.84
CA PRO A 525 -8.39 9.60 0.41
C PRO A 525 -9.63 8.69 0.43
N ALA A 526 -10.09 8.39 1.64
CA ALA A 526 -11.39 7.78 1.90
C ALA A 526 -12.55 8.65 1.40
N LEU A 527 -13.70 8.03 1.17
CA LEU A 527 -14.92 8.67 0.69
C LEU A 527 -16.08 8.33 1.63
N PRO A 528 -16.05 8.77 2.89
CA PRO A 528 -17.14 8.48 3.81
C PRO A 528 -18.49 9.01 3.29
N PRO A 529 -19.60 8.30 3.53
CA PRO A 529 -20.95 8.75 3.14
C PRO A 529 -21.41 10.08 3.77
N VAL A 530 -20.62 10.68 4.69
CA VAL A 530 -20.88 11.93 5.40
C VAL A 530 -19.58 12.65 5.73
N GLU A 531 -19.64 13.98 5.84
CA GLU A 531 -18.52 14.83 6.26
C GLU A 531 -18.50 15.09 7.77
N LYS A 532 -17.45 15.76 8.27
CA LYS A 532 -17.24 16.16 9.68
C LYS A 532 -17.22 15.01 10.70
N LEU A 533 -16.85 13.82 10.27
CA LEU A 533 -16.68 12.66 11.13
C LEU A 533 -15.58 12.88 12.18
N GLY A 534 -15.92 12.64 13.44
CA GLY A 534 -14.94 12.49 14.52
C GLY A 534 -14.30 11.12 14.48
N LYS A 535 -12.99 11.05 14.76
CA LYS A 535 -12.21 9.82 14.67
C LYS A 535 -12.69 8.79 15.69
N GLY A 536 -12.94 7.57 15.23
CA GLY A 536 -13.42 6.48 16.08
C GLY A 536 -14.73 6.76 16.83
N LEU A 537 -15.57 7.71 16.38
CA LEU A 537 -16.95 7.88 16.88
C LEU A 537 -17.90 6.81 16.33
N TYR A 538 -17.61 6.33 15.11
CA TYR A 538 -18.40 5.32 14.42
C TYR A 538 -17.46 4.31 13.75
N PHE A 539 -17.97 3.10 13.57
CA PHE A 539 -17.28 2.00 12.88
C PHE A 539 -18.24 1.37 11.87
N TYR A 540 -17.73 0.81 10.77
CA TYR A 540 -18.55 0.15 9.77
C TYR A 540 -18.07 -1.26 9.45
N GLU A 541 -19.00 -2.05 8.93
CA GLU A 541 -18.79 -3.35 8.32
C GLU A 541 -19.67 -3.42 7.05
N VAL A 542 -19.18 -4.07 6.01
CA VAL A 542 -20.01 -4.56 4.90
C VAL A 542 -20.05 -6.09 4.98
N ASP A 543 -21.14 -6.62 5.54
CA ASP A 543 -21.39 -8.05 5.66
C ASP A 543 -21.82 -8.61 4.31
N LEU A 544 -21.01 -9.50 3.73
CA LEU A 544 -21.20 -10.05 2.39
C LEU A 544 -21.70 -11.51 2.49
N ALA A 545 -23.01 -11.70 2.27
CA ALA A 545 -23.68 -12.96 2.53
C ALA A 545 -23.12 -14.13 1.70
N GLY A 546 -23.09 -15.34 2.30
CA GLY A 546 -22.60 -16.56 1.65
C GLY A 546 -21.09 -16.80 1.79
N THR A 547 -20.29 -15.78 2.14
CA THR A 547 -18.83 -15.86 2.32
C THR A 547 -18.37 -16.66 3.56
N GLN A 548 -19.30 -17.03 4.45
CA GLN A 548 -19.02 -17.64 5.76
C GLN A 548 -18.14 -16.77 6.67
N GLY A 549 -18.26 -15.43 6.58
CA GLY A 549 -17.52 -14.49 7.42
C GLY A 549 -16.02 -14.38 7.12
N LYS A 550 -15.55 -14.98 6.01
CA LYS A 550 -14.16 -14.84 5.56
C LYS A 550 -13.83 -13.38 5.28
N SER A 551 -12.61 -12.96 5.58
CA SER A 551 -12.08 -11.63 5.26
C SER A 551 -10.67 -11.73 4.65
N ASP A 552 -10.00 -10.59 4.45
CA ASP A 552 -8.61 -10.51 3.98
C ASP A 552 -8.32 -11.37 2.74
N LYS A 553 -7.31 -12.26 2.82
CA LYS A 553 -6.89 -13.17 1.75
C LYS A 553 -7.91 -14.27 1.47
N GLU A 554 -8.50 -14.85 2.51
CA GLU A 554 -9.46 -15.97 2.34
C GLU A 554 -10.71 -15.52 1.59
N LEU A 555 -11.16 -14.29 1.84
CA LEU A 555 -12.24 -13.68 1.06
C LEU A 555 -11.80 -13.41 -0.37
N LEU A 556 -10.62 -12.82 -0.58
CA LEU A 556 -10.12 -12.51 -1.93
C LEU A 556 -9.99 -13.78 -2.79
N ASP A 557 -9.44 -14.85 -2.23
CA ASP A 557 -9.31 -16.15 -2.91
C ASP A 557 -10.68 -16.75 -3.24
N LEU A 558 -11.64 -16.71 -2.30
CA LEU A 558 -13.03 -17.17 -2.53
C LEU A 558 -13.72 -16.38 -3.66
N LEU A 559 -13.60 -15.05 -3.66
CA LEU A 559 -14.20 -14.21 -4.70
C LEU A 559 -13.55 -14.48 -6.07
N LYS A 560 -12.23 -14.75 -6.13
CA LYS A 560 -11.55 -15.17 -7.36
C LYS A 560 -11.98 -16.56 -7.83
N GLN A 561 -12.23 -17.50 -6.92
CA GLN A 561 -12.63 -18.87 -7.23
C GLN A 561 -14.08 -18.97 -7.73
N ASN A 562 -15.01 -18.21 -7.15
CA ASN A 562 -16.44 -18.27 -7.47
C ASN A 562 -16.78 -17.71 -8.85
N GLY A 563 -15.92 -16.88 -9.44
CA GLY A 563 -16.14 -16.29 -10.76
C GLY A 563 -17.29 -15.28 -10.79
N THR A 564 -18.13 -15.32 -11.82
CA THR A 564 -19.25 -14.36 -11.95
C THR A 564 -20.41 -14.73 -11.02
N GLN A 565 -20.61 -13.96 -9.96
CA GLN A 565 -21.64 -14.19 -8.94
C GLN A 565 -22.17 -12.88 -8.34
N SER A 566 -23.48 -12.82 -8.09
CA SER A 566 -24.13 -11.78 -7.28
C SER A 566 -24.20 -12.18 -5.80
N TYR A 567 -23.92 -11.21 -4.92
CA TYR A 567 -23.93 -11.35 -3.47
C TYR A 567 -24.87 -10.30 -2.86
N LYS A 568 -25.64 -10.67 -1.84
CA LYS A 568 -26.32 -9.70 -0.98
C LYS A 568 -25.32 -9.13 0.02
N ALA A 569 -25.25 -7.81 0.14
CA ALA A 569 -24.40 -7.15 1.12
C ALA A 569 -25.24 -6.28 2.08
N THR A 570 -24.83 -6.24 3.35
CA THR A 570 -25.44 -5.39 4.38
C THR A 570 -24.38 -4.44 4.92
N ILE A 571 -24.52 -3.15 4.62
CA ILE A 571 -23.76 -2.10 5.30
C ILE A 571 -24.32 -2.00 6.72
N LYS A 572 -23.45 -2.12 7.73
CA LYS A 572 -23.78 -1.90 9.14
C LYS A 572 -22.87 -0.80 9.68
N VAL A 573 -23.44 0.10 10.47
CA VAL A 573 -22.68 1.18 11.13
C VAL A 573 -22.99 1.16 12.61
N TYR A 574 -21.93 1.10 13.41
CA TYR A 574 -21.97 0.99 14.85
C TYR A 574 -21.47 2.29 15.47
N GLY A 575 -22.06 2.70 16.60
CA GLY A 575 -21.50 3.73 17.46
C GLY A 575 -20.22 3.24 18.18
N ALA A 576 -19.55 4.14 18.88
CA ALA A 576 -18.37 3.83 19.66
C ALA A 576 -18.63 3.79 21.17
N LYS A 577 -17.88 2.93 21.87
CA LYS A 577 -17.77 2.86 23.32
C LYS A 577 -16.31 2.68 23.70
N ASP A 578 -15.80 3.55 24.57
CA ASP A 578 -14.40 3.56 25.03
C ASP A 578 -13.36 3.48 23.89
N GLY A 579 -13.65 4.16 22.77
CA GLY A 579 -12.79 4.21 21.57
C GLY A 579 -12.82 2.95 20.70
N LYS A 580 -13.78 2.04 20.90
CA LYS A 580 -13.97 0.77 20.17
C LYS A 580 -15.38 0.68 19.59
N PRO A 581 -15.64 -0.17 18.58
CA PRO A 581 -17.00 -0.41 18.08
C PRO A 581 -17.90 -0.99 19.18
N ASP A 582 -19.04 -0.36 19.42
CA ASP A 582 -20.12 -0.93 20.22
C ASP A 582 -21.10 -1.65 19.30
N LEU A 583 -20.91 -2.96 19.16
CA LEU A 583 -21.74 -3.82 18.30
C LEU A 583 -23.20 -3.94 18.78
N THR A 584 -23.55 -3.42 19.96
CA THR A 584 -24.94 -3.31 20.44
C THR A 584 -25.60 -2.00 20.02
N ASN A 585 -24.81 -0.98 19.65
CA ASN A 585 -25.28 0.34 19.24
C ASN A 585 -25.26 0.46 17.70
N LEU A 586 -26.20 -0.21 17.02
CA LEU A 586 -26.37 -0.12 15.57
C LEU A 586 -27.02 1.21 15.18
N VAL A 587 -26.23 2.12 14.62
CA VAL A 587 -26.62 3.48 14.19
C VAL A 587 -27.28 3.48 12.82
N ALA A 588 -26.79 2.66 11.88
CA ALA A 588 -27.35 2.58 10.52
C ALA A 588 -27.22 1.17 9.94
N THR A 589 -28.15 0.82 9.06
CA THR A 589 -28.10 -0.41 8.27
C THR A 589 -28.69 -0.16 6.87
N LYS A 590 -28.11 -0.79 5.84
CA LYS A 590 -28.65 -0.79 4.48
C LYS A 590 -28.25 -2.05 3.70
N ASN A 591 -29.21 -2.66 3.04
CA ASN A 591 -28.99 -3.80 2.13
C ASN A 591 -28.72 -3.29 0.70
N LEU A 592 -27.84 -3.99 -0.03
CA LEU A 592 -27.61 -3.80 -1.47
C LEU A 592 -27.24 -5.12 -2.16
N ASP A 593 -27.22 -5.08 -3.49
CA ASP A 593 -26.66 -6.15 -4.33
C ASP A 593 -25.24 -5.81 -4.83
N VAL A 594 -24.34 -6.78 -4.78
CA VAL A 594 -22.96 -6.68 -5.31
C VAL A 594 -22.77 -7.75 -6.38
N ASN A 595 -22.75 -7.32 -7.64
CA ASN A 595 -22.56 -8.17 -8.81
C ASN A 595 -21.06 -8.23 -9.15
N LEU A 596 -20.39 -9.29 -8.73
CA LEU A 596 -19.01 -9.53 -9.15
C LEU A 596 -19.01 -10.17 -10.54
N ASN A 597 -18.56 -9.41 -11.54
CA ASN A 597 -18.25 -9.94 -12.87
C ASN A 597 -16.90 -10.66 -12.79
N GLY A 598 -16.80 -11.75 -12.05
CA GLY A 598 -15.54 -12.39 -11.73
C GLY A 598 -14.85 -13.11 -12.89
N LEU A 599 -13.77 -13.79 -12.53
CA LEU A 599 -12.78 -14.38 -13.44
C LEU A 599 -13.22 -15.79 -13.88
N THR A 600 -12.57 -16.35 -14.91
CA THR A 600 -12.90 -17.67 -15.45
C THR A 600 -12.87 -18.76 -14.37
N THR A 601 -13.95 -19.52 -14.22
CA THR A 601 -14.06 -20.63 -13.27
C THR A 601 -13.38 -21.91 -13.80
N PRO A 602 -13.05 -22.89 -12.94
CA PRO A 602 -12.45 -24.16 -13.37
C PRO A 602 -13.31 -24.92 -14.39
N ALA A 603 -14.64 -24.85 -14.27
CA ALA A 603 -15.58 -25.48 -15.21
C ALA A 603 -15.59 -24.80 -16.58
N GLU A 604 -15.50 -23.46 -16.62
CA GLU A 604 -15.35 -22.72 -17.89
C GLU A 604 -14.00 -23.01 -18.55
N VAL A 605 -12.91 -23.10 -17.77
CA VAL A 605 -11.59 -23.54 -18.27
C VAL A 605 -11.67 -24.94 -18.88
N GLN A 606 -12.25 -25.91 -18.17
CA GLN A 606 -12.43 -27.28 -18.66
C GLN A 606 -13.24 -27.31 -19.97
N LYS A 607 -14.35 -26.57 -20.02
CA LYS A 607 -15.19 -26.46 -21.22
C LYS A 607 -14.44 -25.83 -22.39
N GLY A 608 -13.73 -24.71 -22.17
CA GLY A 608 -13.00 -24.03 -23.25
C GLY A 608 -11.82 -24.86 -23.80
N VAL A 609 -11.13 -25.63 -22.95
CA VAL A 609 -10.13 -26.60 -23.43
C VAL A 609 -10.78 -27.66 -24.32
N ALA A 610 -11.95 -28.19 -23.95
CA ALA A 610 -12.66 -29.17 -24.78
C ALA A 610 -13.17 -28.58 -26.10
N ASP A 611 -13.88 -27.45 -26.02
CA ASP A 611 -14.63 -26.84 -27.12
C ASP A 611 -13.75 -26.11 -28.13
N ASN A 612 -12.70 -25.39 -27.69
CA ASN A 612 -11.97 -24.44 -28.55
C ASN A 612 -10.63 -24.97 -29.10
N THR A 613 -10.24 -26.20 -28.75
CA THR A 613 -9.01 -26.86 -29.26
C THR A 613 -9.33 -27.94 -30.30
N LYS A 614 -8.44 -28.12 -31.28
CA LYS A 614 -8.49 -29.14 -32.33
C LYS A 614 -8.03 -30.51 -31.78
N ASP A 615 -8.65 -31.57 -32.28
CA ASP A 615 -8.32 -32.96 -31.87
C ASP A 615 -7.17 -33.54 -32.71
N THR A 616 -6.84 -32.90 -33.82
CA THR A 616 -5.64 -33.16 -34.64
C THR A 616 -5.12 -31.85 -35.24
N VAL A 617 -3.80 -31.73 -35.34
CA VAL A 617 -3.09 -30.52 -35.79
C VAL A 617 -2.03 -30.90 -36.82
N ASP A 618 -2.18 -30.44 -38.05
CA ASP A 618 -1.18 -30.61 -39.10
C ASP A 618 -0.27 -29.38 -39.17
N VAL A 619 1.03 -29.59 -38.91
CA VAL A 619 2.05 -28.54 -38.92
C VAL A 619 2.84 -28.62 -40.24
N PRO A 620 2.91 -27.56 -41.06
CA PRO A 620 3.66 -27.58 -42.32
C PRO A 620 5.18 -27.68 -42.12
N ALA A 621 5.90 -28.31 -43.06
CA ALA A 621 7.36 -28.40 -43.02
C ALA A 621 8.06 -27.03 -43.01
N THR A 622 7.47 -26.03 -43.68
CA THR A 622 7.95 -24.63 -43.68
C THR A 622 7.85 -23.94 -42.33
N TYR A 623 7.03 -24.47 -41.40
CA TYR A 623 6.89 -23.92 -40.04
C TYR A 623 8.00 -24.44 -39.14
N LEU A 624 8.30 -25.75 -39.22
CA LEU A 624 9.43 -26.35 -38.50
C LEU A 624 10.78 -25.87 -39.05
N ASP A 625 10.91 -25.70 -40.36
CA ASP A 625 12.11 -25.16 -41.01
C ASP A 625 12.50 -23.77 -40.46
N LYS A 626 11.56 -22.81 -40.57
CA LYS A 626 11.75 -21.42 -40.12
C LYS A 626 11.88 -21.24 -38.60
N ALA A 627 11.49 -22.24 -37.81
CA ALA A 627 11.60 -22.19 -36.37
C ALA A 627 13.07 -22.07 -35.92
N ASN A 628 13.37 -21.00 -35.19
CA ASN A 628 14.71 -20.65 -34.70
C ASN A 628 14.74 -20.59 -33.17
N PHE A 629 15.93 -20.62 -32.59
CA PHE A 629 16.15 -20.42 -31.15
C PHE A 629 17.19 -19.31 -30.90
N PRO A 630 16.94 -18.34 -29.99
CA PRO A 630 15.70 -18.15 -29.24
C PRO A 630 14.54 -17.75 -30.17
N GLY A 631 13.39 -18.36 -29.93
CA GLY A 631 12.19 -18.23 -30.75
C GLY A 631 11.08 -19.13 -30.20
N PRO A 632 9.82 -18.89 -30.55
CA PRO A 632 8.71 -19.32 -29.70
C PRO A 632 8.10 -20.67 -30.10
N PHE A 633 8.66 -21.40 -31.07
CA PHE A 633 8.02 -22.57 -31.67
C PHE A 633 7.57 -23.62 -30.65
N THR A 634 8.41 -23.84 -29.63
CA THR A 634 8.25 -24.81 -28.53
C THR A 634 7.66 -24.21 -27.24
N ALA A 635 7.20 -22.96 -27.24
CA ALA A 635 6.75 -22.30 -26.01
C ALA A 635 5.44 -22.90 -25.46
N GLY A 636 5.46 -23.29 -24.17
CA GLY A 636 4.38 -24.01 -23.51
C GLY A 636 4.34 -25.52 -23.84
N VAL A 637 5.32 -26.05 -24.58
CA VAL A 637 5.46 -27.49 -24.87
C VAL A 637 6.46 -28.07 -23.89
N ASN A 638 6.07 -29.12 -23.17
CA ASN A 638 6.82 -29.72 -22.04
C ASN A 638 7.25 -28.69 -20.97
N GLN A 639 6.51 -27.59 -20.82
CA GLN A 639 6.79 -26.50 -19.90
C GLN A 639 5.49 -25.98 -19.29
N VAL A 640 5.42 -25.95 -17.96
CA VAL A 640 4.27 -25.38 -17.22
C VAL A 640 4.43 -23.86 -17.12
N ILE A 641 3.59 -23.11 -17.83
CA ILE A 641 3.60 -21.63 -17.88
C ILE A 641 2.20 -21.04 -17.63
N PRO A 642 2.06 -19.75 -17.25
CA PRO A 642 0.75 -19.16 -16.93
C PRO A 642 -0.21 -19.19 -18.12
N TYR A 643 -1.47 -19.54 -17.87
CA TYR A 643 -2.47 -19.84 -18.90
C TYR A 643 -2.96 -18.61 -19.66
N GLU A 644 -2.81 -17.40 -19.10
CA GLU A 644 -2.99 -16.13 -19.80
C GLU A 644 -2.03 -15.92 -20.99
N PHE A 645 -0.95 -16.71 -21.09
CA PHE A 645 -0.02 -16.71 -22.23
C PHE A 645 -0.30 -17.83 -23.25
N PHE A 646 -1.37 -18.61 -23.08
CA PHE A 646 -1.70 -19.71 -24.01
C PHE A 646 -1.80 -19.20 -25.44
N ALA A 647 -1.15 -19.92 -26.37
CA ALA A 647 -1.18 -19.63 -27.80
C ALA A 647 -0.77 -18.19 -28.20
N GLY A 648 0.11 -17.52 -27.44
CA GLY A 648 0.74 -16.25 -27.84
C GLY A 648 1.66 -16.41 -29.05
N ASP A 649 2.93 -16.02 -28.91
CA ASP A 649 3.92 -16.33 -29.95
C ASP A 649 4.19 -17.85 -30.11
N GLY A 650 3.74 -18.67 -29.16
CA GLY A 650 3.90 -20.13 -29.11
C GLY A 650 3.37 -20.84 -30.35
N MET A 651 4.25 -21.13 -31.33
CA MET A 651 3.82 -21.50 -32.67
C MET A 651 3.10 -22.87 -32.72
N LEU A 652 3.61 -23.87 -32.00
CA LEU A 652 2.95 -25.18 -31.91
C LEU A 652 1.66 -25.11 -31.08
N THR A 653 1.68 -24.41 -29.95
CA THR A 653 0.53 -24.30 -29.02
C THR A 653 -0.58 -23.41 -29.58
N ARG A 654 -0.28 -22.47 -30.48
CA ARG A 654 -1.26 -21.66 -31.21
C ARG A 654 -2.01 -22.48 -32.26
N LEU A 655 -1.33 -23.36 -33.00
CA LEU A 655 -1.96 -24.23 -34.01
C LEU A 655 -2.98 -25.22 -33.42
N ILE A 656 -2.91 -25.52 -32.12
CA ILE A 656 -3.86 -26.36 -31.39
C ILE A 656 -5.28 -25.74 -31.33
N LEU A 657 -5.44 -24.43 -31.52
CA LEU A 657 -6.73 -23.77 -31.42
C LEU A 657 -7.56 -23.84 -32.69
N LYS A 658 -8.88 -24.01 -32.56
CA LYS A 658 -9.84 -23.84 -33.66
C LYS A 658 -9.86 -22.40 -34.20
N ALA A 659 -9.52 -21.41 -33.37
CA ALA A 659 -9.41 -20.00 -33.77
C ALA A 659 -8.13 -19.66 -34.58
N SER A 660 -7.14 -20.56 -34.62
CA SER A 660 -5.83 -20.26 -35.22
C SER A 660 -5.87 -19.97 -36.72
N ASP A 661 -6.83 -20.55 -37.44
CA ASP A 661 -6.97 -20.46 -38.90
C ASP A 661 -7.29 -19.03 -39.42
N LYS A 662 -7.61 -18.10 -38.50
CA LYS A 662 -7.88 -16.68 -38.79
C LYS A 662 -7.02 -15.72 -37.96
N ALA A 663 -6.10 -16.24 -37.14
CA ALA A 663 -5.27 -15.44 -36.25
C ALA A 663 -4.06 -14.84 -37.00
N PRO A 664 -3.57 -13.64 -36.62
CA PRO A 664 -2.27 -13.17 -37.08
C PRO A 664 -1.17 -14.12 -36.58
N TRP A 665 -0.09 -14.28 -37.35
CA TRP A 665 0.96 -15.26 -37.09
C TRP A 665 2.35 -14.64 -37.10
N SER A 666 3.35 -15.41 -36.67
CA SER A 666 4.77 -15.09 -36.79
C SER A 666 5.53 -16.37 -37.10
N ASP A 667 6.52 -16.31 -37.98
CA ASP A 667 7.30 -17.48 -38.41
C ASP A 667 8.55 -17.73 -37.55
N ASN A 668 9.02 -16.71 -36.83
CA ASN A 668 10.16 -16.77 -35.92
C ASN A 668 9.92 -16.05 -34.57
N GLY A 669 8.73 -15.49 -34.34
CA GLY A 669 8.36 -14.74 -33.13
C GLY A 669 8.61 -13.22 -33.17
N SER A 670 9.21 -12.68 -34.24
CA SER A 670 9.51 -11.23 -34.31
C SER A 670 8.27 -10.33 -34.26
N ALA A 671 7.09 -10.84 -34.62
CA ALA A 671 5.86 -10.04 -34.71
C ALA A 671 5.16 -9.81 -33.36
N LYS A 672 5.51 -10.57 -32.30
CA LYS A 672 4.96 -10.45 -30.94
C LYS A 672 3.44 -10.41 -30.90
N ASN A 673 2.82 -11.50 -31.33
CA ASN A 673 1.37 -11.63 -31.36
C ASN A 673 0.78 -11.78 -29.94
N PRO A 674 -0.41 -11.22 -29.66
CA PRO A 674 -1.07 -11.41 -28.38
C PRO A 674 -1.42 -12.89 -28.14
N ALA A 675 -1.48 -13.25 -26.85
CA ALA A 675 -2.06 -14.51 -26.38
C ALA A 675 -3.49 -14.70 -26.90
N LEU A 676 -3.86 -15.95 -27.11
CA LEU A 676 -5.13 -16.33 -27.73
C LEU A 676 -5.73 -17.50 -26.93
N PRO A 677 -5.98 -17.34 -25.61
CA PRO A 677 -6.35 -18.47 -24.75
C PRO A 677 -7.69 -19.13 -25.16
N PRO A 678 -7.93 -20.40 -24.79
CA PRO A 678 -9.18 -21.11 -25.08
C PRO A 678 -10.42 -20.53 -24.37
N VAL A 679 -10.25 -19.53 -23.50
CA VAL A 679 -11.27 -18.89 -22.66
C VAL A 679 -10.94 -17.43 -22.42
N GLU A 680 -11.97 -16.58 -22.31
CA GLU A 680 -11.84 -15.17 -21.94
C GLU A 680 -11.88 -14.96 -20.41
N LYS A 681 -11.58 -13.73 -19.96
CA LYS A 681 -11.59 -13.28 -18.55
C LYS A 681 -10.63 -14.04 -17.60
N LEU A 682 -9.55 -14.61 -18.13
CA LEU A 682 -8.52 -15.26 -17.32
C LEU A 682 -7.87 -14.24 -16.37
N GLY A 683 -7.90 -14.57 -15.07
CA GLY A 683 -7.11 -13.87 -14.06
C GLY A 683 -5.66 -14.33 -14.07
N LYS A 684 -4.74 -13.38 -13.92
CA LYS A 684 -3.29 -13.65 -13.99
C LYS A 684 -2.84 -14.63 -12.94
N GLY A 685 -2.08 -15.66 -13.34
CA GLY A 685 -1.55 -16.68 -12.44
C GLY A 685 -2.60 -17.51 -11.68
N LEU A 686 -3.90 -17.46 -12.06
CA LEU A 686 -4.93 -18.36 -11.52
C LEU A 686 -4.80 -19.79 -12.06
N TYR A 687 -4.35 -19.91 -13.29
CA TYR A 687 -4.20 -21.18 -13.99
C TYR A 687 -2.86 -21.22 -14.72
N PHE A 688 -2.32 -22.43 -14.89
CA PHE A 688 -1.08 -22.69 -15.62
C PHE A 688 -1.32 -23.84 -16.59
N TYR A 689 -0.56 -23.94 -17.68
CA TYR A 689 -0.69 -25.02 -18.64
C TYR A 689 0.65 -25.59 -19.08
N GLU A 690 0.63 -26.84 -19.50
CA GLU A 690 1.60 -27.40 -20.43
C GLU A 690 0.88 -28.10 -21.58
N VAL A 691 1.59 -28.27 -22.70
CA VAL A 691 1.29 -29.30 -23.70
C VAL A 691 2.40 -30.33 -23.64
N ASP A 692 2.12 -31.46 -23.01
CA ASP A 692 3.01 -32.62 -22.95
C ASP A 692 3.07 -33.27 -24.32
N LEU A 693 4.25 -33.39 -24.92
CA LEU A 693 4.47 -33.95 -26.25
C LEU A 693 5.18 -35.30 -26.13
N ALA A 694 4.41 -36.39 -26.25
CA ALA A 694 4.86 -37.74 -25.94
C ALA A 694 6.07 -38.18 -26.79
N GLY A 695 6.96 -38.99 -26.19
CA GLY A 695 8.16 -39.52 -26.84
C GLY A 695 9.38 -38.57 -26.84
N THR A 696 9.19 -37.27 -26.61
CA THR A 696 10.27 -36.25 -26.60
C THR A 696 11.26 -36.38 -25.42
N GLN A 697 10.91 -37.17 -24.40
CA GLN A 697 11.61 -37.30 -23.12
C GLN A 697 11.61 -36.00 -22.29
N GLY A 698 10.55 -35.19 -22.37
CA GLY A 698 10.39 -33.96 -21.58
C GLY A 698 11.35 -32.83 -21.95
N LYS A 699 12.03 -32.90 -23.10
CA LYS A 699 12.88 -31.81 -23.60
C LYS A 699 12.04 -30.57 -23.87
N SER A 700 12.60 -29.40 -23.60
CA SER A 700 12.00 -28.10 -23.90
C SER A 700 12.86 -27.29 -24.87
N ASP A 701 12.36 -26.12 -25.27
CA ASP A 701 13.17 -25.04 -25.87
C ASP A 701 14.02 -25.50 -27.07
N LYS A 702 15.34 -25.22 -27.04
CA LYS A 702 16.25 -25.61 -28.11
C LYS A 702 16.40 -27.12 -28.25
N GLU A 703 16.47 -27.87 -27.14
CA GLU A 703 16.66 -29.33 -27.20
C GLU A 703 15.45 -30.03 -27.82
N LEU A 704 14.24 -29.50 -27.58
CA LEU A 704 13.04 -29.96 -28.26
C LEU A 704 13.05 -29.56 -29.74
N LEU A 705 13.36 -28.31 -30.07
CA LEU A 705 13.41 -27.85 -31.46
C LEU A 705 14.43 -28.65 -32.31
N ASP A 706 15.62 -28.91 -31.76
CA ASP A 706 16.65 -29.73 -32.39
C ASP A 706 16.14 -31.17 -32.63
N LEU A 707 15.47 -31.78 -31.64
CA LEU A 707 14.88 -33.12 -31.76
C LEU A 707 13.79 -33.19 -32.83
N LEU A 708 12.88 -32.21 -32.86
CA LEU A 708 11.82 -32.17 -33.87
C LEU A 708 12.39 -32.00 -35.28
N LYS A 709 13.42 -31.14 -35.44
CA LYS A 709 14.17 -31.00 -36.70
C LYS A 709 14.94 -32.26 -37.09
N GLN A 710 15.44 -33.04 -36.13
CA GLN A 710 16.13 -34.30 -36.37
C GLN A 710 15.19 -35.42 -36.83
N ASN A 711 13.99 -35.51 -36.24
CA ASN A 711 13.04 -36.58 -36.51
C ASN A 711 12.34 -36.43 -37.87
N GLY A 712 12.16 -35.20 -38.37
CA GLY A 712 11.50 -34.94 -39.65
C GLY A 712 9.98 -35.17 -39.57
N THR A 713 9.41 -35.84 -40.57
CA THR A 713 7.96 -36.11 -40.61
C THR A 713 7.55 -37.17 -39.59
N GLN A 714 6.86 -36.76 -38.52
CA GLN A 714 6.39 -37.65 -37.47
C GLN A 714 5.08 -37.15 -36.83
N SER A 715 4.16 -38.07 -36.60
CA SER A 715 2.98 -37.85 -35.74
C SER A 715 3.34 -38.11 -34.27
N TYR A 716 2.99 -37.17 -33.41
CA TYR A 716 3.14 -37.23 -31.96
C TYR A 716 1.76 -37.24 -31.30
N LYS A 717 1.64 -37.90 -30.14
CA LYS A 717 0.52 -37.66 -29.22
C LYS A 717 0.87 -36.48 -28.31
N ALA A 718 -0.09 -35.61 -28.07
CA ALA A 718 0.06 -34.50 -27.16
C ALA A 718 -1.12 -34.39 -26.21
N THR A 719 -0.85 -34.05 -24.95
CA THR A 719 -1.87 -33.85 -23.91
C THR A 719 -1.78 -32.43 -23.40
N ILE A 720 -2.83 -31.64 -23.64
CA ILE A 720 -3.01 -30.34 -22.99
C ILE A 720 -3.36 -30.62 -21.53
N LYS A 721 -2.63 -30.04 -20.58
CA LYS A 721 -2.94 -30.10 -19.15
C LYS A 721 -3.06 -28.66 -18.64
N VAL A 722 -4.16 -28.34 -17.95
CA VAL A 722 -4.33 -27.05 -17.28
C VAL A 722 -4.49 -27.30 -15.78
N TYR A 723 -3.68 -26.60 -15.00
CA TYR A 723 -3.56 -26.69 -13.56
C TYR A 723 -4.13 -25.45 -12.89
N GLY A 724 -4.65 -25.61 -11.68
CA GLY A 724 -4.94 -24.49 -10.78
C GLY A 724 -3.66 -23.88 -10.17
N THR A 725 -3.85 -22.82 -9.39
CA THR A 725 -2.77 -22.14 -8.67
C THR A 725 -2.75 -22.51 -7.18
N LYS A 726 -1.56 -22.49 -6.60
CA LYS A 726 -1.33 -22.52 -5.15
C LYS A 726 -0.14 -21.63 -4.83
N ASP A 727 -0.34 -20.68 -3.92
CA ASP A 727 0.66 -19.67 -3.52
C ASP A 727 1.29 -18.92 -4.72
N GLY A 728 0.50 -18.66 -5.77
CA GLY A 728 0.93 -17.97 -6.99
C GLY A 728 1.78 -18.81 -7.95
N LYS A 729 1.77 -20.13 -7.79
CA LYS A 729 2.53 -21.12 -8.59
C LYS A 729 1.60 -22.22 -9.11
N PRO A 730 1.99 -22.97 -10.16
CA PRO A 730 1.20 -24.12 -10.62
C PRO A 730 1.07 -25.17 -9.52
N ASP A 731 -0.17 -25.55 -9.20
CA ASP A 731 -0.42 -26.74 -8.38
C ASP A 731 -0.60 -27.96 -9.28
N LEU A 732 0.49 -28.71 -9.44
CA LEU A 732 0.52 -29.90 -10.29
C LEU A 732 -0.38 -31.05 -9.76
N THR A 733 -0.93 -30.93 -8.55
CA THR A 733 -1.94 -31.87 -8.01
C THR A 733 -3.37 -31.45 -8.34
N ASN A 734 -3.59 -30.16 -8.65
CA ASN A 734 -4.88 -29.59 -9.00
C ASN A 734 -5.06 -29.50 -10.53
N LEU A 735 -5.27 -30.65 -11.17
CA LEU A 735 -5.54 -30.73 -12.62
C LEU A 735 -6.99 -30.28 -12.91
N VAL A 736 -7.14 -29.08 -13.47
CA VAL A 736 -8.43 -28.43 -13.79
C VAL A 736 -8.99 -28.92 -15.13
N ALA A 737 -8.13 -29.13 -16.12
CA ALA A 737 -8.52 -29.63 -17.44
C ALA A 737 -7.45 -30.51 -18.05
N THR A 738 -7.87 -31.50 -18.83
CA THR A 738 -7.00 -32.32 -19.67
C THR A 738 -7.66 -32.62 -21.01
N LYS A 739 -6.89 -32.67 -22.09
CA LYS A 739 -7.35 -33.13 -23.41
C LYS A 739 -6.19 -33.66 -24.26
N ASP A 740 -6.36 -34.86 -24.79
CA ASP A 740 -5.47 -35.46 -25.77
C ASP A 740 -5.78 -34.97 -27.19
N LEU A 741 -4.73 -34.85 -28.00
CA LEU A 741 -4.79 -34.60 -29.43
C LEU A 741 -3.65 -35.31 -30.18
N THR A 742 -3.68 -35.25 -31.51
CA THR A 742 -2.58 -35.71 -32.37
C THR A 742 -1.91 -34.53 -33.06
N VAL A 743 -0.58 -34.45 -32.99
CA VAL A 743 0.22 -33.40 -33.64
C VAL A 743 1.03 -34.04 -34.76
N ASN A 744 0.63 -33.78 -36.01
CA ASN A 744 1.32 -34.23 -37.21
C ASN A 744 2.35 -33.18 -37.61
N LEU A 745 3.60 -33.37 -37.21
CA LEU A 745 4.71 -32.56 -37.71
C LEU A 745 5.11 -33.10 -39.07
N ASN A 746 4.76 -32.37 -40.13
CA ASN A 746 5.38 -32.59 -41.43
C ASN A 746 6.78 -31.98 -41.35
N GLY A 747 7.81 -32.77 -41.60
CA GLY A 747 9.20 -32.32 -41.59
C GLY A 747 9.74 -32.10 -42.99
N LEU A 748 10.87 -31.41 -43.05
CA LEU A 748 11.76 -31.50 -44.21
C LEU A 748 12.47 -32.86 -44.23
N THR A 749 12.76 -33.39 -45.42
CA THR A 749 13.52 -34.65 -45.59
C THR A 749 14.86 -34.61 -44.87
N THR A 750 15.14 -35.62 -44.05
CA THR A 750 16.26 -35.59 -43.10
C THR A 750 17.61 -35.91 -43.75
N PRO A 751 18.74 -35.48 -43.17
CA PRO A 751 20.08 -35.85 -43.65
C PRO A 751 20.33 -37.35 -43.75
N ASN A 752 19.61 -38.17 -42.97
CA ASN A 752 19.74 -39.63 -43.03
C ASN A 752 18.94 -40.21 -44.20
N GLN A 753 17.72 -39.73 -44.46
CA GLN A 753 16.96 -40.09 -45.67
C GLN A 753 17.74 -39.75 -46.95
N VAL A 754 18.50 -38.64 -46.96
CA VAL A 754 19.39 -38.28 -48.08
C VAL A 754 20.61 -39.19 -48.21
N LYS A 755 21.23 -39.61 -47.11
CA LYS A 755 22.31 -40.62 -47.15
C LYS A 755 21.81 -41.94 -47.71
N GLU A 756 20.67 -42.41 -47.22
CA GLU A 756 20.02 -43.62 -47.68
C GLU A 756 19.60 -43.52 -49.14
N SER A 757 19.05 -42.38 -49.60
CA SER A 757 18.68 -42.20 -51.01
C SER A 757 19.89 -42.23 -51.95
N VAL A 758 21.01 -41.60 -51.58
CA VAL A 758 22.25 -41.67 -52.37
C VAL A 758 22.76 -43.11 -52.46
N VAL A 759 22.85 -43.83 -51.33
CA VAL A 759 23.32 -45.22 -51.31
C VAL A 759 22.39 -46.14 -52.09
N ASN A 760 21.08 -46.01 -51.91
CA ASN A 760 20.10 -46.92 -52.47
C ASN A 760 19.81 -46.64 -53.95
N ASN A 761 19.83 -45.38 -54.41
CA ASN A 761 19.32 -45.01 -55.74
C ASN A 761 20.39 -44.62 -56.77
N VAL A 762 21.66 -44.45 -56.38
CA VAL A 762 22.79 -44.25 -57.32
C VAL A 762 23.44 -45.61 -57.66
N LYS A 763 23.78 -45.84 -58.93
CA LYS A 763 24.50 -47.02 -59.46
C LYS A 763 25.98 -46.97 -59.11
N ASP A 764 26.64 -48.12 -59.02
CA ASP A 764 28.08 -48.23 -58.73
C ASP A 764 28.95 -48.06 -60.00
N MET A 765 28.38 -48.33 -61.18
CA MET A 765 29.01 -48.09 -62.49
C MET A 765 27.97 -47.72 -63.55
N ILE A 766 28.37 -46.91 -64.53
CA ILE A 766 27.65 -46.68 -65.80
C ILE A 766 28.60 -46.81 -67.01
N ASP A 767 28.02 -47.17 -68.16
CA ASP A 767 28.66 -47.13 -69.47
C ASP A 767 27.92 -46.10 -70.35
N VAL A 768 28.67 -45.23 -71.03
CA VAL A 768 28.15 -44.03 -71.70
C VAL A 768 28.56 -44.06 -73.17
N PRO A 769 27.62 -44.37 -74.09
CA PRO A 769 27.88 -44.43 -75.53
C PRO A 769 28.47 -43.15 -76.14
N ALA A 770 29.39 -43.33 -77.09
CA ALA A 770 30.06 -42.23 -77.81
C ALA A 770 29.08 -41.29 -78.53
N SER A 771 27.93 -41.83 -78.95
CA SER A 771 26.84 -41.08 -79.56
C SER A 771 26.25 -39.99 -78.66
N TYR A 772 26.37 -40.09 -77.33
CA TYR A 772 25.91 -39.05 -76.41
C TYR A 772 26.94 -37.90 -76.32
N LEU A 773 28.23 -38.24 -76.25
CA LEU A 773 29.32 -37.25 -76.23
C LEU A 773 29.45 -36.50 -77.57
N ASP A 774 29.18 -37.17 -78.70
CA ASP A 774 29.03 -36.55 -80.02
C ASP A 774 27.91 -35.50 -80.04
N LYS A 775 26.71 -35.86 -79.53
CA LYS A 775 25.49 -35.04 -79.63
C LYS A 775 25.40 -33.93 -78.59
N ALA A 776 26.20 -33.99 -77.53
CA ALA A 776 26.29 -32.97 -76.49
C ALA A 776 26.68 -31.58 -77.05
N LYS A 777 26.14 -30.52 -76.45
CA LYS A 777 26.38 -29.12 -76.80
C LYS A 777 26.46 -28.26 -75.54
N VAL A 778 27.09 -27.10 -75.64
CA VAL A 778 27.09 -26.05 -74.61
C VAL A 778 26.70 -24.71 -75.26
N PRO A 779 25.81 -23.89 -74.66
CA PRO A 779 24.97 -24.24 -73.51
C PRO A 779 24.01 -25.39 -73.85
N GLY A 780 23.92 -26.35 -72.94
CA GLY A 780 23.19 -27.59 -73.11
C GLY A 780 23.44 -28.53 -71.93
N PRO A 781 22.52 -29.45 -71.62
CA PRO A 781 22.43 -29.97 -70.27
C PRO A 781 23.32 -31.20 -69.99
N PHE A 782 24.02 -31.77 -70.99
CA PHE A 782 24.79 -33.02 -70.85
C PHE A 782 25.68 -33.10 -69.59
N LEU A 783 26.25 -31.97 -69.17
CA LEU A 783 27.15 -31.81 -68.02
C LEU A 783 26.52 -31.11 -66.80
N ALA A 784 25.19 -30.99 -66.73
CA ALA A 784 24.50 -30.35 -65.61
C ALA A 784 24.71 -31.15 -64.30
N GLY A 785 25.26 -30.48 -63.28
CA GLY A 785 25.64 -31.08 -62.01
C GLY A 785 27.01 -31.78 -62.02
N VAL A 786 27.78 -31.68 -63.12
CA VAL A 786 29.13 -32.24 -63.24
C VAL A 786 30.15 -31.12 -62.99
N ASN A 787 31.03 -31.30 -61.99
CA ASN A 787 31.94 -30.26 -61.47
C ASN A 787 31.22 -28.92 -61.14
N GLN A 788 29.92 -29.00 -60.82
CA GLN A 788 29.02 -27.87 -60.61
C GLN A 788 28.03 -28.24 -59.51
N VAL A 789 27.89 -27.38 -58.50
CA VAL A 789 26.98 -27.60 -57.37
C VAL A 789 25.60 -27.04 -57.67
N ILE A 790 24.60 -27.90 -57.83
CA ILE A 790 23.21 -27.52 -58.20
C ILE A 790 22.16 -28.17 -57.27
N PRO A 791 20.91 -27.69 -57.21
CA PRO A 791 19.90 -28.20 -56.27
C PRO A 791 19.61 -29.71 -56.45
N TYR A 792 19.39 -30.43 -55.35
CA TYR A 792 19.24 -31.89 -55.35
C TYR A 792 17.94 -32.36 -56.00
N GLU A 793 16.89 -31.54 -55.98
CA GLU A 793 15.65 -31.77 -56.74
C GLU A 793 15.83 -31.70 -58.27
N ALA A 794 16.99 -31.22 -58.76
CA ALA A 794 17.35 -31.24 -60.18
C ALA A 794 18.23 -32.44 -60.57
N PHE A 795 18.50 -33.38 -59.66
CA PHE A 795 19.35 -34.55 -59.96
C PHE A 795 18.72 -35.40 -61.07
N GLY A 796 19.49 -35.63 -62.14
CA GLY A 796 19.03 -36.43 -63.26
C GLY A 796 17.83 -35.84 -64.00
N GLY A 797 17.70 -34.51 -64.05
CA GLY A 797 16.86 -33.78 -65.02
C GLY A 797 17.34 -33.96 -66.47
N ASP A 798 17.42 -32.88 -67.23
CA ASP A 798 17.98 -32.91 -68.60
C ASP A 798 19.49 -33.27 -68.64
N GLY A 799 20.13 -33.36 -67.46
CA GLY A 799 21.51 -33.76 -67.26
C GLY A 799 21.80 -35.21 -67.62
N MET A 800 22.04 -35.51 -68.91
CA MET A 800 22.30 -36.88 -69.40
C MET A 800 23.32 -37.66 -68.55
N LEU A 801 24.51 -37.10 -68.28
CA LEU A 801 25.56 -37.85 -67.58
C LEU A 801 25.17 -38.13 -66.12
N THR A 802 24.54 -37.17 -65.44
CA THR A 802 24.10 -37.33 -64.04
C THR A 802 22.81 -38.15 -63.91
N ARG A 803 21.93 -38.12 -64.91
CA ARG A 803 20.72 -38.96 -65.03
C ARG A 803 21.07 -40.43 -65.10
N LEU A 804 22.06 -40.81 -65.92
CA LEU A 804 22.49 -42.22 -66.06
C LEU A 804 22.95 -42.84 -64.73
N LEU A 805 23.53 -42.05 -63.81
CA LEU A 805 23.98 -42.51 -62.49
C LEU A 805 22.85 -43.04 -61.61
N LEU A 806 21.59 -42.71 -61.87
CA LEU A 806 20.46 -43.15 -61.07
C LEU A 806 19.91 -44.50 -61.55
N LYS A 807 19.58 -45.40 -60.63
CA LYS A 807 18.93 -46.70 -60.92
C LYS A 807 17.55 -46.52 -61.58
N ALA A 808 16.88 -45.39 -61.36
CA ALA A 808 15.64 -45.05 -62.04
C ALA A 808 15.79 -44.80 -63.57
N SER A 809 17.01 -44.53 -64.06
CA SER A 809 17.23 -44.19 -65.48
C SER A 809 16.97 -45.34 -66.45
N ASP A 810 17.09 -46.59 -66.00
CA ASP A 810 16.98 -47.79 -66.85
C ASP A 810 15.57 -48.03 -67.43
N LYS A 811 14.56 -47.28 -66.95
CA LYS A 811 13.18 -47.30 -67.43
C LYS A 811 12.62 -45.92 -67.76
N ALA A 812 13.47 -44.88 -67.74
CA ALA A 812 13.04 -43.50 -67.88
C ALA A 812 13.03 -43.04 -69.35
N PRO A 813 12.17 -42.08 -69.73
CA PRO A 813 12.31 -41.35 -70.98
C PRO A 813 13.72 -40.75 -71.12
N TRP A 814 14.30 -40.88 -72.30
CA TRP A 814 15.69 -40.52 -72.61
C TRP A 814 15.77 -39.33 -73.59
N SER A 815 16.92 -38.66 -73.64
CA SER A 815 17.20 -37.61 -74.64
C SER A 815 18.66 -37.61 -75.05
N ASP A 816 18.94 -38.06 -76.28
CA ASP A 816 20.29 -38.17 -76.87
C ASP A 816 21.07 -36.85 -76.99
N ASN A 817 20.39 -35.69 -76.91
CA ASN A 817 20.98 -34.36 -77.07
C ASN A 817 20.51 -33.34 -76.02
N GLY A 818 19.66 -33.75 -75.07
CA GLY A 818 19.15 -32.89 -74.00
C GLY A 818 18.09 -31.87 -74.44
N MET A 819 17.52 -32.02 -75.64
CA MET A 819 16.44 -31.14 -76.12
C MET A 819 15.04 -31.64 -75.77
N ALA A 820 14.88 -32.91 -75.38
CA ALA A 820 13.61 -33.41 -74.85
C ALA A 820 13.57 -33.16 -73.33
N LYS A 821 12.68 -32.24 -72.93
CA LYS A 821 12.50 -31.77 -71.54
C LYS A 821 11.91 -32.86 -70.66
N ASN A 822 12.76 -33.77 -70.19
CA ASN A 822 12.34 -34.92 -69.41
C ASN A 822 12.32 -34.54 -67.91
N PRO A 823 11.30 -34.97 -67.14
CA PRO A 823 11.26 -34.68 -65.71
C PRO A 823 12.47 -35.29 -64.99
N ALA A 824 12.92 -34.61 -63.93
CA ALA A 824 14.00 -35.10 -63.09
C ALA A 824 13.63 -36.42 -62.41
N LEU A 825 14.57 -37.35 -62.39
CA LEU A 825 14.44 -38.60 -61.65
C LEU A 825 14.81 -38.33 -60.20
N LEU A 826 13.90 -37.71 -59.45
CA LEU A 826 14.10 -37.36 -58.04
C LEU A 826 14.71 -38.54 -57.26
N PRO A 827 15.93 -38.43 -56.72
CA PRO A 827 16.56 -39.53 -55.98
C PRO A 827 15.84 -39.82 -54.66
N LEU A 828 15.06 -38.86 -54.17
CA LEU A 828 14.25 -38.90 -52.96
C LEU A 828 13.00 -38.05 -53.19
N GLU A 829 11.81 -38.59 -52.86
CA GLU A 829 10.57 -37.83 -52.88
C GLU A 829 10.46 -36.90 -51.66
N GLY A 830 9.64 -35.84 -51.75
CA GLY A 830 9.46 -34.89 -50.64
C GLY A 830 10.63 -33.93 -50.39
N LEU A 831 11.55 -33.77 -51.36
CA LEU A 831 12.56 -32.70 -51.33
C LEU A 831 11.91 -31.33 -51.52
N ALA A 832 12.17 -30.40 -50.60
CA ALA A 832 11.87 -28.99 -50.79
C ALA A 832 12.95 -28.32 -51.67
N LYS A 833 12.53 -27.29 -52.42
CA LYS A 833 13.38 -26.61 -53.41
C LYS A 833 14.62 -25.98 -52.74
N GLY A 834 15.83 -26.34 -53.17
CA GLY A 834 17.09 -25.81 -52.64
C GLY A 834 17.42 -26.26 -51.20
N GLN A 835 16.76 -27.30 -50.68
CA GLN A 835 16.99 -27.85 -49.34
C GLN A 835 18.34 -28.60 -49.24
N TYR A 836 18.72 -29.27 -50.33
CA TYR A 836 20.01 -29.94 -50.51
C TYR A 836 20.55 -29.60 -51.89
N PHE A 837 21.86 -29.76 -52.07
CA PHE A 837 22.56 -29.55 -53.34
C PHE A 837 23.46 -30.74 -53.64
N TYR A 838 23.78 -30.99 -54.92
CA TYR A 838 24.69 -32.04 -55.32
C TYR A 838 25.74 -31.58 -56.32
N GLU A 839 26.83 -32.33 -56.36
CA GLU A 839 27.90 -32.27 -57.35
C GLU A 839 28.28 -33.69 -57.77
N VAL A 840 28.65 -33.87 -59.03
CA VAL A 840 29.36 -35.05 -59.52
C VAL A 840 30.76 -34.61 -59.94
N ASP A 841 31.73 -34.85 -59.06
CA ASP A 841 33.14 -34.49 -59.22
C ASP A 841 33.86 -35.54 -60.08
N LEU A 842 34.43 -35.12 -61.23
CA LEU A 842 35.17 -35.99 -62.15
C LEU A 842 36.68 -35.85 -61.97
N ASN A 843 37.33 -36.98 -61.70
CA ASN A 843 38.76 -37.07 -61.43
C ASN A 843 39.68 -36.86 -62.66
N GLY A 844 40.98 -36.69 -62.39
CA GLY A 844 42.01 -36.62 -63.44
C GLY A 844 42.05 -35.26 -64.13
N ASN A 845 42.25 -35.25 -65.45
CA ASN A 845 42.45 -34.01 -66.21
C ASN A 845 41.18 -33.16 -66.44
N THR A 846 40.03 -33.59 -65.90
CA THR A 846 38.75 -32.88 -65.94
C THR A 846 38.49 -31.99 -64.72
N VAL A 847 39.25 -32.15 -63.63
CA VAL A 847 39.08 -31.38 -62.39
C VAL A 847 39.16 -29.88 -62.66
N GLY A 848 38.23 -29.11 -62.08
CA GLY A 848 38.16 -27.65 -62.21
C GLY A 848 37.72 -27.14 -63.59
N LYS A 849 37.29 -28.01 -64.50
CA LYS A 849 36.66 -27.63 -65.78
C LYS A 849 35.17 -27.86 -65.71
N ASP A 850 34.40 -26.92 -66.25
CA ASP A 850 32.95 -26.99 -66.46
C ASP A 850 32.60 -26.73 -67.94
N GLY A 851 31.29 -26.72 -68.23
CA GLY A 851 30.75 -26.24 -69.52
C GLY A 851 31.48 -26.77 -70.76
N GLN A 852 31.89 -25.84 -71.64
CA GLN A 852 32.53 -26.16 -72.91
C GLN A 852 33.94 -26.75 -72.72
N ALA A 853 34.72 -26.24 -71.76
CA ALA A 853 36.07 -26.72 -71.48
C ALA A 853 36.08 -28.17 -70.97
N LEU A 854 35.09 -28.55 -70.18
CA LEU A 854 34.88 -29.94 -69.76
C LEU A 854 34.44 -30.82 -70.95
N LEU A 855 33.49 -30.34 -71.79
CA LEU A 855 33.02 -31.10 -72.95
C LEU A 855 34.14 -31.36 -73.98
N GLU A 856 34.99 -30.37 -74.24
CA GLU A 856 36.16 -30.50 -75.11
C GLU A 856 37.21 -31.45 -74.50
N GLN A 857 37.46 -31.37 -73.19
CA GLN A 857 38.38 -32.28 -72.51
C GLN A 857 37.89 -33.74 -72.58
N LEU A 858 36.60 -33.99 -72.34
CA LEU A 858 36.00 -35.32 -72.44
C LEU A 858 36.10 -35.89 -73.86
N ARG A 859 35.91 -35.05 -74.90
CA ARG A 859 36.11 -35.43 -76.31
C ARG A 859 37.56 -35.75 -76.63
N ALA A 860 38.50 -34.92 -76.17
CA ALA A 860 39.93 -35.12 -76.38
C ALA A 860 40.48 -36.38 -75.68
N ASN A 861 39.86 -36.81 -74.58
CA ASN A 861 40.22 -38.03 -73.86
C ASN A 861 39.74 -39.32 -74.54
N GLY A 862 38.80 -39.27 -75.48
CA GLY A 862 38.31 -40.44 -76.20
C GLY A 862 37.61 -41.47 -75.30
N THR A 863 37.92 -42.75 -75.49
CA THR A 863 37.41 -43.83 -74.60
C THR A 863 38.19 -43.81 -73.29
N HIS A 864 37.52 -43.49 -72.19
CA HIS A 864 38.16 -43.29 -70.88
C HIS A 864 37.25 -43.73 -69.72
N THR A 865 37.87 -44.23 -68.65
CA THR A 865 37.16 -44.62 -67.42
C THR A 865 37.45 -43.60 -66.32
N TYR A 866 36.44 -42.81 -65.95
CA TYR A 866 36.51 -41.87 -64.84
C TYR A 866 36.03 -42.51 -63.55
N LEU A 867 36.61 -42.08 -62.43
CA LEU A 867 36.03 -42.29 -61.10
C LEU A 867 35.34 -41.00 -60.69
N ALA A 868 34.01 -41.01 -60.72
CA ALA A 868 33.20 -39.90 -60.29
C ALA A 868 32.89 -40.00 -58.80
N THR A 869 32.83 -38.86 -58.10
CA THR A 869 32.31 -38.80 -56.72
C THR A 869 31.05 -37.96 -56.69
N VAL A 870 29.90 -38.61 -56.47
CA VAL A 870 28.63 -37.94 -56.20
C VAL A 870 28.67 -37.44 -54.77
N LYS A 871 28.62 -36.12 -54.57
CA LYS A 871 28.57 -35.46 -53.26
C LYS A 871 27.20 -34.80 -53.10
N VAL A 872 26.62 -34.86 -51.90
CA VAL A 872 25.40 -34.13 -51.55
C VAL A 872 25.65 -33.28 -50.31
N TYR A 873 25.27 -32.01 -50.40
CA TYR A 873 25.53 -30.94 -49.43
C TYR A 873 24.22 -30.41 -48.84
N GLY A 874 24.27 -29.94 -47.60
CA GLY A 874 23.18 -29.19 -46.98
C GLY A 874 23.01 -27.80 -47.59
N SER A 875 21.88 -27.16 -47.29
CA SER A 875 21.66 -25.74 -47.62
C SER A 875 22.03 -24.83 -46.45
N LYS A 876 22.48 -23.62 -46.78
CA LYS A 876 22.61 -22.48 -45.89
C LYS A 876 22.20 -21.22 -46.64
N ASP A 877 21.27 -20.45 -46.07
CA ASP A 877 20.73 -19.23 -46.69
C ASP A 877 20.22 -19.42 -48.14
N GLY A 878 19.66 -20.61 -48.43
CA GLY A 878 19.16 -20.99 -49.77
C GLY A 878 20.25 -21.31 -50.80
N LYS A 879 21.51 -21.53 -50.36
CA LYS A 879 22.69 -21.82 -51.17
C LYS A 879 23.38 -23.11 -50.68
N PRO A 880 24.24 -23.76 -51.48
CA PRO A 880 24.99 -24.92 -51.02
C PRO A 880 25.96 -24.56 -49.89
N ASP A 881 25.90 -25.30 -48.78
CA ASP A 881 26.94 -25.26 -47.75
C ASP A 881 27.97 -26.36 -48.02
N LEU A 882 29.06 -25.97 -48.68
CA LEU A 882 30.15 -26.88 -49.04
C LEU A 882 30.91 -27.45 -47.83
N THR A 883 30.69 -26.91 -46.62
CA THR A 883 31.24 -27.46 -45.37
C THR A 883 30.34 -28.54 -44.78
N ASN A 884 29.06 -28.56 -45.15
CA ASN A 884 28.04 -29.49 -44.65
C ASN A 884 27.81 -30.64 -45.65
N LEU A 885 28.81 -31.52 -45.80
CA LEU A 885 28.72 -32.71 -46.64
C LEU A 885 27.80 -33.76 -45.97
N ILE A 886 26.63 -34.00 -46.58
CA ILE A 886 25.59 -34.91 -46.08
C ILE A 886 25.88 -36.35 -46.50
N ALA A 887 26.21 -36.56 -47.78
CA ALA A 887 26.41 -37.88 -48.36
C ALA A 887 27.49 -37.87 -49.45
N THR A 888 28.13 -39.01 -49.66
CA THR A 888 29.11 -39.24 -50.74
C THR A 888 28.98 -40.66 -51.29
N ARG A 889 29.14 -40.84 -52.60
CA ARG A 889 29.16 -42.15 -53.26
C ARG A 889 30.02 -42.10 -54.52
N GLN A 890 30.98 -43.01 -54.63
CA GLN A 890 31.80 -43.15 -55.82
C GLN A 890 31.05 -43.95 -56.89
N VAL A 891 31.25 -43.58 -58.16
CA VAL A 891 30.67 -44.24 -59.33
C VAL A 891 31.71 -44.35 -60.43
N THR A 892 31.85 -45.53 -61.03
CA THR A 892 32.71 -45.72 -62.21
C THR A 892 31.96 -45.28 -63.46
N ILE A 893 32.52 -44.35 -64.24
CA ILE A 893 31.94 -43.90 -65.51
C ILE A 893 32.84 -44.34 -66.65
N GLN A 894 32.43 -45.35 -67.41
CA GLN A 894 33.08 -45.69 -68.68
C GLN A 894 32.48 -44.82 -69.79
N LEU A 895 33.23 -43.83 -70.26
CA LEU A 895 32.85 -43.00 -71.40
C LEU A 895 33.47 -43.59 -72.66
N ARG A 896 32.63 -43.96 -73.64
CA ARG A 896 33.11 -44.43 -74.94
C ARG A 896 33.42 -43.23 -75.82
N GLY A 897 34.61 -43.22 -76.42
CA GLY A 897 34.96 -42.30 -77.50
C GLY A 897 34.55 -42.85 -78.85
N LYS A 898 34.57 -42.00 -79.87
CA LYS A 898 34.54 -42.44 -81.26
C LYS A 898 35.88 -43.07 -81.60
N GLU A 899 35.89 -44.29 -82.12
CA GLU A 899 37.12 -44.92 -82.61
C GLU A 899 37.65 -44.11 -83.81
N MET A 900 38.94 -43.73 -83.76
CA MET A 900 39.60 -43.13 -84.93
C MET A 900 39.95 -44.24 -85.91
N ALA A 901 39.30 -44.23 -87.07
CA ALA A 901 39.44 -45.27 -88.09
C ALA A 901 40.82 -45.24 -88.77
N THR A 902 41.75 -46.06 -88.27
CA THR A 902 42.94 -46.49 -89.01
C THR A 902 42.58 -47.65 -89.95
N ILE A 903 42.98 -47.54 -91.22
CA ILE A 903 42.69 -48.52 -92.28
C ILE A 903 44.02 -49.06 -92.80
N PRO A 904 44.20 -50.40 -92.85
CA PRO A 904 44.37 -51.03 -94.16
C PRO A 904 43.66 -52.38 -94.36
N SER A 905 43.15 -52.56 -95.58
CA SER A 905 43.02 -53.82 -96.36
C SER A 905 42.22 -55.05 -95.84
N GLN A 906 41.01 -55.17 -96.41
CA GLN A 906 40.46 -56.35 -97.14
C GLN A 906 39.90 -57.62 -96.46
N GLN A 907 38.82 -58.11 -97.10
CA GLN A 907 38.24 -59.47 -97.16
C GLN A 907 37.63 -60.10 -95.88
N GLY A 908 36.33 -60.45 -95.95
CA GLY A 908 35.64 -61.27 -94.93
C GLY A 908 34.11 -61.14 -94.90
N GLN A 909 33.43 -61.88 -95.79
CA GLN A 909 31.99 -62.21 -95.83
C GLN A 909 31.07 -61.79 -94.64
N MET A 910 29.98 -61.05 -94.92
CA MET A 910 28.59 -61.51 -94.66
C MET A 910 27.51 -60.54 -95.18
N ASN A 911 26.44 -61.09 -95.78
CA ASN A 911 25.26 -60.43 -96.36
C ASN A 911 24.26 -61.56 -96.76
N THR A 912 22.92 -61.49 -96.66
CA THR A 912 21.94 -60.46 -96.25
C THR A 912 20.62 -61.09 -95.77
N LYS A 913 19.88 -60.40 -94.87
CA LYS A 913 18.39 -60.52 -94.66
C LYS A 913 17.90 -61.92 -94.16
N PRO A 914 16.59 -62.19 -93.92
CA PRO A 914 15.37 -61.42 -94.23
C PRO A 914 14.80 -60.54 -93.10
N SER A 915 14.07 -59.51 -93.53
CA SER A 915 13.02 -58.85 -92.75
C SER A 915 11.71 -59.10 -93.48
N GLU A 916 10.73 -59.62 -92.76
CA GLU A 916 9.30 -59.73 -93.07
C GLU A 916 8.57 -59.92 -91.72
N THR A 917 7.30 -59.59 -91.55
CA THR A 917 6.26 -59.26 -92.55
C THR A 917 5.51 -57.98 -92.17
N ALA A 918 4.82 -57.40 -93.15
CA ALA A 918 3.69 -56.50 -92.89
C ALA A 918 2.44 -57.08 -93.60
N SER A 919 1.29 -57.03 -92.92
CA SER A 919 -0.06 -57.25 -93.46
C SER A 919 -1.02 -56.38 -92.61
N THR A 920 -1.83 -55.46 -93.13
CA THR A 920 -3.00 -55.63 -94.02
C THR A 920 -4.07 -56.57 -93.42
N GLY A 921 -5.35 -56.18 -93.32
CA GLY A 921 -6.01 -54.89 -93.61
C GLY A 921 -7.55 -55.04 -93.64
N THR A 922 -8.28 -53.93 -93.80
CA THR A 922 -9.66 -53.83 -94.40
C THR A 922 -10.71 -54.89 -93.99
N THR A 923 -11.63 -54.65 -93.03
CA THR A 923 -12.88 -53.81 -93.05
C THR A 923 -14.17 -54.58 -93.40
N GLU A 924 -15.31 -54.05 -92.88
CA GLU A 924 -16.72 -54.43 -93.12
C GLU A 924 -17.26 -55.72 -92.46
N GLY A 925 -18.58 -55.74 -92.13
CA GLY A 925 -19.30 -56.96 -91.70
C GLY A 925 -20.33 -56.84 -90.56
N MET A 926 -21.53 -56.32 -90.86
CA MET A 926 -22.88 -56.61 -90.32
C MET A 926 -23.13 -57.36 -88.97
N MET A 927 -24.18 -56.89 -88.25
CA MET A 927 -25.22 -57.60 -87.44
C MET A 927 -24.98 -59.06 -86.94
N GLY A 928 -25.38 -59.46 -85.71
CA GLY A 928 -26.15 -58.80 -84.64
C GLY A 928 -27.03 -59.81 -83.85
N THR A 929 -27.65 -59.39 -82.73
CA THR A 929 -28.63 -60.15 -81.87
C THR A 929 -28.08 -61.42 -81.16
N ASN A 930 -28.53 -61.90 -79.99
CA ASN A 930 -29.48 -61.47 -78.92
C ASN A 930 -29.24 -62.38 -77.66
N HIS A 931 -29.99 -62.48 -76.54
CA HIS A 931 -31.26 -61.94 -75.97
C HIS A 931 -31.18 -62.03 -74.40
N HIS A 932 -31.69 -61.04 -73.65
CA HIS A 932 -32.40 -61.14 -72.34
C HIS A 932 -31.75 -61.82 -71.10
N MET A 933 -32.17 -61.60 -69.83
CA MET A 933 -33.14 -60.70 -69.11
C MET A 933 -32.62 -60.59 -67.64
N SER A 934 -33.08 -59.74 -66.70
CA SER A 934 -34.40 -59.11 -66.44
C SER A 934 -34.28 -57.75 -65.72
N ASP A 935 -35.34 -56.95 -65.74
CA ASP A 935 -35.50 -55.69 -64.98
C ASP A 935 -35.91 -55.87 -63.50
N MET A 936 -35.71 -54.81 -62.70
CA MET A 936 -36.84 -54.21 -61.98
C MET A 936 -36.63 -52.69 -61.76
N LYS A 937 -37.73 -51.94 -61.57
CA LYS A 937 -37.87 -50.46 -61.66
C LYS A 937 -38.83 -49.96 -60.56
N VAL A 938 -39.10 -48.64 -60.52
CA VAL A 938 -40.22 -47.90 -59.84
C VAL A 938 -39.79 -47.21 -58.52
N ASP A 939 -39.96 -45.89 -58.29
CA ASP A 939 -40.42 -44.82 -59.21
C ASP A 939 -39.92 -43.38 -58.90
N GLN A 940 -40.34 -42.42 -59.75
CA GLN A 940 -40.10 -40.96 -59.73
C GLN A 940 -41.24 -40.17 -59.01
N PRO A 941 -41.24 -38.82 -58.82
CA PRO A 941 -41.16 -37.73 -59.83
C PRO A 941 -40.15 -36.59 -59.48
N ALA A 942 -39.59 -35.73 -60.36
CA ALA A 942 -39.98 -35.07 -61.61
C ALA A 942 -40.64 -33.66 -61.45
N SER A 943 -39.92 -32.58 -61.84
CA SER A 943 -40.45 -31.39 -62.55
C SER A 943 -39.41 -30.27 -62.79
N SER A 944 -39.68 -29.43 -63.79
CA SER A 944 -39.08 -28.11 -64.15
C SER A 944 -40.12 -27.40 -65.08
N PRO A 945 -40.00 -26.14 -65.58
CA PRO A 945 -38.84 -25.22 -65.60
C PRO A 945 -39.21 -23.72 -65.30
N MET A 946 -38.41 -22.79 -65.83
CA MET A 946 -38.54 -21.30 -66.01
C MET A 946 -37.50 -20.48 -65.21
N ALA A 947 -37.07 -19.27 -65.61
CA ALA A 947 -36.65 -18.66 -66.90
C ALA A 947 -36.53 -17.12 -66.70
N ASN A 948 -35.65 -16.44 -67.48
CA ASN A 948 -35.37 -14.98 -67.45
C ASN A 948 -34.65 -14.47 -66.17
N MET A 949 -33.71 -13.51 -66.18
CA MET A 949 -33.04 -12.68 -67.21
C MET A 949 -31.53 -12.55 -66.82
N MET A 950 -30.54 -12.62 -67.73
CA MET A 950 -29.89 -11.47 -68.41
C MET A 950 -29.54 -10.27 -67.49
N LYS A 951 -28.31 -9.73 -67.37
CA LYS A 951 -27.01 -9.72 -68.10
C LYS A 951 -25.87 -9.32 -67.09
N LYS A 952 -24.55 -9.32 -67.34
CA LYS A 952 -23.64 -9.66 -68.47
C LYS A 952 -22.25 -10.13 -67.93
N ASP A 953 -21.27 -10.30 -68.81
CA ASP A 953 -19.83 -10.51 -68.52
C ASP A 953 -19.10 -9.29 -67.93
N ASP A 954 -17.97 -9.51 -67.24
CA ASP A 954 -16.65 -9.10 -67.80
C ASP A 954 -15.49 -10.01 -67.31
N LYS A 955 -14.29 -9.85 -67.89
CA LYS A 955 -13.21 -10.86 -67.86
C LYS A 955 -11.96 -10.47 -67.04
N ALA A 956 -11.47 -11.44 -66.26
CA ALA A 956 -10.06 -11.75 -65.91
C ALA A 956 -9.07 -10.62 -65.53
N MET A 957 -8.45 -10.74 -64.35
CA MET A 957 -7.04 -11.19 -64.24
C MET A 957 -6.59 -11.49 -62.79
N LEU A 958 -5.46 -12.19 -62.66
CA LEU A 958 -4.81 -12.54 -61.38
C LEU A 958 -3.90 -11.39 -60.91
N PRO A 959 -3.81 -11.08 -59.60
CA PRO A 959 -2.78 -10.18 -59.08
C PRO A 959 -1.41 -10.87 -59.10
N ASN A 960 -0.43 -10.26 -59.78
CA ASN A 960 0.94 -10.76 -59.88
C ASN A 960 1.84 -10.14 -58.79
N THR A 961 2.69 -10.95 -58.15
CA THR A 961 3.60 -10.51 -57.07
C THR A 961 4.87 -9.86 -57.64
N GLY A 962 5.15 -8.61 -57.29
CA GLY A 962 6.35 -7.89 -57.74
C GLY A 962 7.62 -8.29 -56.96
N GLU A 963 8.66 -8.68 -57.69
CA GLU A 963 10.01 -8.90 -57.14
C GLU A 963 10.75 -7.58 -56.90
N ALA A 964 11.62 -7.55 -55.88
CA ALA A 964 12.52 -6.42 -55.64
C ALA A 964 13.80 -6.51 -56.49
N LYS A 965 14.34 -5.36 -56.91
CA LYS A 965 15.68 -5.26 -57.51
C LYS A 965 16.54 -4.20 -56.81
N THR A 966 17.82 -4.51 -56.66
CA THR A 966 18.86 -3.65 -56.08
C THR A 966 19.44 -2.67 -57.10
N ALA A 967 19.91 -1.52 -56.60
CA ALA A 967 20.78 -0.56 -57.30
C ALA A 967 21.73 0.10 -56.29
N THR A 968 22.86 0.65 -56.77
CA THR A 968 24.05 0.89 -55.92
C THR A 968 24.74 2.24 -56.19
N ALA A 969 25.11 2.94 -55.11
CA ALA A 969 26.09 4.04 -55.01
C ALA A 969 25.83 5.40 -55.73
N GLY A 970 26.37 6.47 -55.12
CA GLY A 970 26.43 7.84 -55.66
C GLY A 970 26.92 8.85 -54.60
N LEU A 971 27.85 9.76 -54.97
CA LEU A 971 28.49 10.77 -54.09
C LEU A 971 28.42 12.18 -54.71
N GLY A 972 28.49 13.24 -53.88
CA GLY A 972 28.48 14.68 -54.27
C GLY A 972 27.23 15.40 -53.69
N ILE A 973 27.25 16.35 -52.76
CA ILE A 973 28.14 17.48 -52.35
C ILE A 973 27.78 18.82 -53.07
N PHE A 974 27.60 19.89 -52.26
CA PHE A 974 27.15 21.28 -52.57
C PHE A 974 25.67 21.48 -52.96
N GLY A 975 24.95 22.53 -52.48
CA GLY A 975 25.26 23.45 -51.36
C GLY A 975 24.38 24.73 -51.24
N LEU A 976 24.22 25.19 -49.98
CA LEU A 976 23.91 26.57 -49.49
C LEU A 976 22.49 27.20 -49.55
N ALA A 977 22.28 28.16 -48.61
CA ALA A 977 21.14 29.07 -48.32
C ALA A 977 19.81 28.42 -47.82
N LEU A 978 19.40 28.53 -46.53
CA LEU A 978 18.88 29.69 -45.75
C LEU A 978 17.52 30.25 -46.25
N ALA A 979 16.52 30.62 -45.42
CA ALA A 979 16.19 30.39 -43.98
C ALA A 979 14.72 30.91 -43.76
N GLY A 980 13.96 30.66 -42.68
CA GLY A 980 14.10 29.89 -41.43
C GLY A 980 12.68 29.37 -41.02
N LEU A 981 12.22 29.35 -39.75
CA LEU A 981 12.81 29.57 -38.42
C LEU A 981 11.92 28.85 -37.37
N VAL A 982 12.54 28.10 -36.43
CA VAL A 982 12.12 27.68 -35.06
C VAL A 982 10.62 27.48 -34.70
N GLY A 983 10.21 26.39 -34.04
CA GLY A 983 11.01 25.27 -33.51
C GLY A 983 10.22 24.16 -32.82
N LEU A 984 10.93 23.12 -32.37
CA LEU A 984 10.40 21.83 -31.90
C LEU A 984 11.36 21.20 -30.87
N LEU A 985 10.79 20.42 -29.92
CA LEU A 985 11.47 19.41 -29.08
C LEU A 985 12.58 19.95 -28.11
N GLY A 986 12.95 19.28 -27.01
CA GLY A 986 12.49 18.01 -26.41
C GLY A 986 13.50 16.85 -26.58
N LEU A 987 14.09 16.34 -25.48
CA LEU A 987 14.89 15.10 -25.34
C LEU A 987 14.94 14.80 -23.82
N THR A 988 14.39 13.70 -23.28
CA THR A 988 14.98 12.34 -23.10
C THR A 988 16.33 12.26 -22.37
N THR A 989 16.40 11.38 -21.37
CA THR A 989 17.65 10.77 -20.85
C THR A 989 17.42 9.30 -20.47
N LYS A 990 18.49 8.51 -20.45
CA LYS A 990 18.49 7.05 -20.20
C LYS A 990 18.86 6.70 -18.74
N ARG A 991 18.78 5.39 -18.43
CA ARG A 991 19.73 4.66 -17.55
C ARG A 991 21.19 5.12 -17.82
N GLU A 992 22.14 4.99 -16.89
CA GLU A 992 22.48 3.74 -16.20
C GLU A 992 23.38 4.00 -14.98
N ASP A 993 23.02 3.42 -13.83
CA ASP A 993 23.86 2.94 -12.70
C ASP A 993 22.94 2.18 -11.72
#